data_AF-A0A2T1CVV6-F1
#
_entry.id   AF-A0A2T1CVV6-F1
#
_cell.length_a   1.000
_cell.length_b   1.000
_cell.length_c   1.000
_cell.angle_alpha   90.00
_cell.angle_beta   90.00
_cell.angle_gamma   90.00
#
_symmetry.space_group_name_H-M   'P 1'
#
loop_
_entity.id
_entity.type
_entity.pdbx_description
1 polymer ?
#
loop_
_entity_poly.entity_id
_entity_poly.type
_entity_poly.pdbx_seq_one_letter_code
_entity_poly.pdbx_strand_id
1 'polypeptide(L)'
;MPFKLRRSYLLLFVAIVGLSMSFLPNKLVAVFATVPTEQQIVATKSAAQLETQGKYFYSISQFKQAADLWQQAIEIYDPQDSLGRARVMSHLALAQSQLNNWSQATANINASLKLLHNDPNLSETKKVRAIAQVLNNQGILQLSQGEAEQAIATWQQAQTNYQQVGDESGVIRTSINQASAFKQLGLYRRALNSLTEVSNVLEQQSDSELKVAGLRSYGDILRLVGEIKGAREVLRSSLTIATRLDSTDEQSKILLLLGNTYKTHQPEKALKLFQQGLATCQQQDNCWQTDLPLQIYLAQLNTRSSVPRLPGQQSWALVTQIKAELARLTVNRTNIDRRLNFAHSWLELVQLTYNWGLKQSQVADIEQFLAATIEQAKTISYPQAQSYGLGLRGQIREKLTDWSNAQQYTQAALILAQGINAPEVSYLWQWQLGRINQALGESDQAIANYTQAVELLKSLSRDLVAINPDVQSSFRNSVEPVYRGLVSLLLESDAGETIAQSSLEKARKVMESLQLAELNHFFREACLDAQEIDIDRLDPHAAVIYPIILSDRLEVILSLPNQPLQHYSQKISQAQLEQVIEQFRHHLVIRSRRNFSRSAQKLYDLVIRPAVDGLSKNSIKTLVIIPDGAFANIPFSALFDGQHYLIEDYSIALTPGLQLLNPRSLTQVKLKTLIAGLTEKVDDFAGLEYVTSELKEIASRIDSRVLVNQDFTSEALKQEIQYSDYPLIHIATHGQFSSSLEDTFLLAWDERININELDSILKARSGDLTKAIELLVLSACETATGDNRAALGMAGMAVRAGAKSTLATLWSVNDQATAKLMSSFYQELLAQVPKAEAVRQAQLKLLHSRWYKHPFYWAPYVLLGNWL
;
A
#
# COMPACT_ATOMS: atom_id res chain seq x y z
N MET A 1 17.85 5.82 35.95
CA MET A 1 16.71 4.91 35.70
C MET A 1 16.48 4.74 34.19
N PRO A 2 17.05 3.71 33.53
CA PRO A 2 16.65 3.40 32.16
C PRO A 2 16.54 1.89 31.90
N PHE A 3 15.33 1.33 31.88
CA PHE A 3 15.08 -0.03 31.38
C PHE A 3 13.71 -0.19 30.68
N LYS A 4 12.93 0.89 30.56
CA LYS A 4 11.53 0.83 30.09
C LYS A 4 11.31 1.12 28.60
N LEU A 5 12.30 1.65 27.86
CA LEU A 5 12.11 2.05 26.45
C LEU A 5 12.65 1.06 25.40
N ARG A 6 13.36 0.00 25.80
CA ARG A 6 13.79 -1.08 24.88
C ARG A 6 12.64 -1.98 24.39
N ARG A 7 11.43 -1.83 24.93
CA ARG A 7 10.33 -2.82 24.77
C ARG A 7 9.38 -2.56 23.61
N SER A 8 9.37 -1.39 22.99
CA SER A 8 8.36 -1.07 21.97
C SER A 8 8.66 -1.65 20.58
N TYR A 9 9.91 -2.02 20.29
CA TYR A 9 10.33 -2.40 18.92
C TYR A 9 10.40 -3.90 18.67
N LEU A 10 10.51 -4.74 19.71
CA LEU A 10 10.30 -6.19 19.56
C LEU A 10 8.81 -6.56 19.46
N LEU A 11 7.92 -5.64 19.87
CA LEU A 11 6.45 -5.78 19.83
C LEU A 11 5.84 -5.48 18.45
N LEU A 12 6.64 -5.04 17.47
CA LEU A 12 6.19 -4.72 16.12
C LEU A 12 6.06 -5.95 15.21
N PHE A 13 6.49 -7.13 15.66
CA PHE A 13 6.50 -8.38 14.90
C PHE A 13 5.11 -8.98 14.57
N VAL A 14 4.07 -8.41 15.14
CA VAL A 14 2.86 -9.17 15.47
C VAL A 14 1.84 -8.88 14.35
N ALA A 15 1.56 -7.61 14.04
CA ALA A 15 0.47 -7.25 13.10
C ALA A 15 0.65 -7.68 11.62
N ILE A 16 1.74 -8.39 11.29
CA ILE A 16 2.40 -8.41 9.99
C ILE A 16 1.88 -9.47 9.01
N VAL A 17 1.40 -10.62 9.48
CA VAL A 17 0.83 -11.66 8.57
C VAL A 17 -0.70 -11.56 8.48
N GLY A 18 -1.34 -10.87 9.44
CA GLY A 18 -2.79 -10.75 9.53
C GLY A 18 -3.40 -9.46 9.00
N LEU A 19 -2.63 -8.39 8.85
CA LEU A 19 -3.16 -7.19 8.19
C LEU A 19 -3.37 -7.40 6.68
N SER A 20 -2.68 -8.36 6.05
CA SER A 20 -2.97 -8.78 4.67
C SER A 20 -4.08 -9.83 4.56
N MET A 21 -4.48 -10.49 5.65
CA MET A 21 -5.68 -11.33 5.68
C MET A 21 -6.96 -10.50 5.89
N SER A 22 -7.08 -9.36 5.22
CA SER A 22 -8.38 -8.87 4.77
C SER A 22 -8.86 -9.61 3.52
N PHE A 23 -8.49 -10.89 3.35
CA PHE A 23 -9.44 -11.87 2.86
C PHE A 23 -10.56 -11.99 3.92
N LEU A 24 -11.45 -11.00 3.97
CA LEU A 24 -12.85 -11.40 3.99
C LEU A 24 -13.02 -12.04 2.62
N PRO A 25 -13.08 -13.39 2.49
CA PRO A 25 -13.70 -13.95 1.32
C PRO A 25 -15.10 -13.32 1.32
N ASN A 26 -15.30 -12.33 0.45
CA ASN A 26 -16.65 -12.02 0.02
C ASN A 26 -17.08 -13.32 -0.63
N LYS A 27 -17.83 -14.13 0.11
CA LYS A 27 -18.64 -15.15 -0.54
C LYS A 27 -19.45 -14.38 -1.57
N LEU A 28 -19.22 -14.69 -2.84
CA LEU A 28 -20.22 -14.38 -3.84
C LEU A 28 -21.41 -15.29 -3.52
N VAL A 29 -22.32 -14.77 -2.71
CA VAL A 29 -23.67 -15.30 -2.62
C VAL A 29 -24.35 -14.84 -3.90
N ALA A 30 -24.92 -15.78 -4.66
CA ALA A 30 -25.69 -15.41 -5.83
C ALA A 30 -26.77 -14.40 -5.43
N VAL A 31 -26.62 -13.16 -5.90
CA VAL A 31 -27.65 -12.14 -5.71
C VAL A 31 -28.75 -12.48 -6.69
N PHE A 32 -29.86 -13.01 -6.19
CA PHE A 32 -31.04 -13.22 -7.02
C PHE A 32 -31.71 -11.88 -7.31
N ALA A 33 -32.39 -11.76 -8.45
CA ALA A 33 -33.13 -10.54 -8.78
C ALA A 33 -34.24 -10.22 -7.76
N THR A 34 -34.76 -11.24 -7.07
CA THR A 34 -35.78 -11.14 -6.03
C THR A 34 -35.57 -12.24 -4.99
N VAL A 35 -35.51 -11.89 -3.71
CA VAL A 35 -35.57 -12.83 -2.57
C VAL A 35 -36.87 -12.52 -1.79
N PRO A 36 -37.75 -13.51 -1.56
CA PRO A 36 -39.02 -13.30 -0.86
C PRO A 36 -38.82 -13.09 0.65
N THR A 37 -39.78 -12.45 1.32
CA THR A 37 -39.82 -12.35 2.79
C THR A 37 -40.41 -13.62 3.41
N GLU A 38 -40.09 -13.91 4.68
CA GLU A 38 -40.53 -15.12 5.41
C GLU A 38 -42.07 -15.31 5.40
N GLN A 39 -42.82 -14.21 5.36
CA GLN A 39 -44.29 -14.20 5.32
C GLN A 39 -44.89 -14.67 3.97
N GLN A 40 -44.11 -14.80 2.90
CA GLN A 40 -44.59 -15.23 1.57
C GLN A 40 -44.55 -16.77 1.36
N ILE A 41 -44.20 -17.55 2.38
CA ILE A 41 -44.11 -19.02 2.33
C ILE A 41 -45.54 -19.62 2.54
N VAL A 42 -46.35 -19.63 1.48
CA VAL A 42 -47.70 -20.25 1.49
C VAL A 42 -47.63 -21.76 1.18
N ALA A 43 -48.56 -22.54 1.75
CA ALA A 43 -48.60 -24.02 1.80
C ALA A 43 -48.83 -24.79 0.47
N THR A 44 -48.81 -24.14 -0.70
CA THR A 44 -48.92 -24.85 -2.01
C THR A 44 -47.53 -25.19 -2.59
N LYS A 45 -47.36 -26.40 -3.12
CA LYS A 45 -46.07 -26.94 -3.62
C LYS A 45 -45.88 -26.79 -5.14
N SER A 46 -46.02 -25.60 -5.72
CA SER A 46 -45.63 -25.43 -7.14
C SER A 46 -44.10 -25.35 -7.29
N ALA A 47 -43.56 -25.75 -8.45
CA ALA A 47 -42.12 -25.71 -8.70
C ALA A 47 -41.53 -24.30 -8.57
N ALA A 48 -42.25 -23.26 -9.02
CA ALA A 48 -41.83 -21.87 -8.91
C ALA A 48 -41.80 -21.37 -7.45
N GLN A 49 -42.75 -21.81 -6.61
CA GLN A 49 -42.75 -21.48 -5.18
C GLN A 49 -41.60 -22.16 -4.46
N LEU A 50 -41.33 -23.43 -4.74
CA LEU A 50 -40.17 -24.14 -4.19
C LEU A 50 -38.84 -23.52 -4.64
N GLU A 51 -38.75 -23.09 -5.90
CA GLU A 51 -37.59 -22.32 -6.39
C GLU A 51 -37.37 -21.05 -5.55
N THR A 52 -38.45 -20.33 -5.26
CA THR A 52 -38.45 -19.06 -4.53
C THR A 52 -38.10 -19.26 -3.06
N GLN A 53 -38.65 -20.29 -2.42
CA GLN A 53 -38.27 -20.70 -1.06
C GLN A 53 -36.81 -21.13 -0.99
N GLY A 54 -36.32 -21.88 -1.97
CA GLY A 54 -34.91 -22.26 -2.04
C GLY A 54 -33.98 -21.04 -2.11
N LYS A 55 -34.36 -19.98 -2.84
CA LYS A 55 -33.59 -18.71 -2.87
C LYS A 55 -33.50 -18.05 -1.50
N TYR A 56 -34.60 -18.04 -0.75
CA TYR A 56 -34.63 -17.55 0.63
C TYR A 56 -33.71 -18.36 1.54
N PHE A 57 -33.84 -19.69 1.56
CA PHE A 57 -32.97 -20.55 2.39
C PHE A 57 -31.50 -20.43 1.99
N TYR A 58 -31.21 -20.23 0.71
CA TYR A 58 -29.86 -19.97 0.25
C TYR A 58 -29.32 -18.64 0.78
N SER A 59 -30.11 -17.55 0.76
CA SER A 59 -29.66 -16.24 1.25
C SER A 59 -29.38 -16.22 2.75
N ILE A 60 -30.06 -17.05 3.54
CA ILE A 60 -29.80 -17.21 4.98
C ILE A 60 -28.82 -18.35 5.30
N SER A 61 -28.02 -18.79 4.32
CA SER A 61 -26.97 -19.83 4.45
C SER A 61 -27.47 -21.23 4.84
N GLN A 62 -28.77 -21.52 4.71
CA GLN A 62 -29.35 -22.86 4.90
C GLN A 62 -29.27 -23.69 3.62
N PHE A 63 -28.04 -23.96 3.16
CA PHE A 63 -27.77 -24.56 1.86
C PHE A 63 -28.39 -25.95 1.67
N LYS A 64 -28.48 -26.74 2.74
CA LYS A 64 -29.11 -28.07 2.66
C LYS A 64 -30.60 -27.97 2.36
N GLN A 65 -31.32 -27.08 3.04
CA GLN A 65 -32.74 -26.86 2.80
C GLN A 65 -32.98 -26.26 1.40
N ALA A 66 -32.15 -25.30 0.98
CA ALA A 66 -32.18 -24.76 -0.37
C ALA A 66 -31.98 -25.85 -1.44
N ALA A 67 -30.99 -26.73 -1.25
CA ALA A 67 -30.75 -27.85 -2.15
C ALA A 67 -31.94 -28.82 -2.21
N ASP A 68 -32.52 -29.17 -1.06
CA ASP A 68 -33.65 -30.10 -0.99
C ASP A 68 -34.92 -29.51 -1.66
N LEU A 69 -35.16 -28.21 -1.51
CA LEU A 69 -36.26 -27.51 -2.18
C LEU A 69 -36.05 -27.39 -3.69
N TRP A 70 -34.83 -27.06 -4.14
CA TRP A 70 -34.52 -26.99 -5.56
C TRP A 70 -34.53 -28.36 -6.24
N GLN A 71 -34.13 -29.42 -5.53
CA GLN A 71 -34.28 -30.79 -6.01
C GLN A 71 -35.77 -31.15 -6.21
N GLN A 72 -36.62 -30.86 -5.22
CA GLN A 72 -38.07 -31.04 -5.35
C GLN A 72 -38.67 -30.20 -6.48
N ALA A 73 -38.23 -28.96 -6.65
CA ALA A 73 -38.68 -28.09 -7.73
C ALA A 73 -38.35 -28.68 -9.11
N ILE A 74 -37.14 -29.24 -9.30
CA ILE A 74 -36.73 -29.90 -10.55
C ILE A 74 -37.64 -31.09 -10.89
N GLU A 75 -38.08 -31.84 -9.89
CA GLU A 75 -38.98 -33.00 -10.06
C GLU A 75 -40.42 -32.60 -10.42
N ILE A 76 -40.85 -31.40 -10.02
CA ILE A 76 -42.21 -30.89 -10.26
C ILE A 76 -42.30 -30.07 -11.55
N TYR A 77 -41.20 -29.44 -12.00
CA TYR A 77 -41.19 -28.72 -13.28
C TYR A 77 -41.57 -29.65 -14.45
N ASP A 78 -42.39 -29.14 -15.37
CA ASP A 78 -42.74 -29.85 -16.59
C ASP A 78 -41.45 -30.24 -17.35
N PRO A 79 -41.28 -31.51 -17.77
CA PRO A 79 -40.15 -31.92 -18.59
C PRO A 79 -39.90 -31.04 -19.83
N GLN A 80 -40.94 -30.40 -20.38
CA GLN A 80 -40.88 -29.46 -21.50
C GLN A 80 -40.50 -28.02 -21.10
N ASP A 81 -40.50 -27.67 -19.81
CA ASP A 81 -40.01 -26.37 -19.32
C ASP A 81 -38.49 -26.41 -19.11
N SER A 82 -37.75 -26.42 -20.21
CA SER A 82 -36.29 -26.41 -20.21
C SER A 82 -35.71 -25.19 -19.50
N LEU A 83 -36.38 -24.04 -19.54
CA LEU A 83 -35.91 -22.79 -18.95
C LEU A 83 -36.00 -22.83 -17.43
N GLY A 84 -37.16 -23.21 -16.88
CA GLY A 84 -37.36 -23.39 -15.44
C GLY A 84 -36.40 -24.43 -14.87
N ARG A 85 -36.29 -25.60 -15.52
CA ARG A 85 -35.40 -26.69 -15.08
C ARG A 85 -33.93 -26.29 -15.10
N ALA A 86 -33.44 -25.72 -16.20
CA ALA A 86 -32.04 -25.29 -16.29
C ALA A 86 -31.69 -24.23 -15.24
N ARG A 87 -32.60 -23.27 -14.99
CA ARG A 87 -32.40 -22.25 -13.96
C ARG A 87 -32.29 -22.87 -12.57
N VAL A 88 -33.22 -23.74 -12.18
CA VAL A 88 -33.20 -24.36 -10.85
C VAL A 88 -32.04 -25.33 -10.68
N MET A 89 -31.67 -26.09 -11.72
CA MET A 89 -30.45 -26.92 -11.70
C MET A 89 -29.21 -26.07 -11.44
N SER A 90 -29.10 -24.88 -12.05
CA SER A 90 -27.99 -23.97 -11.77
C SER A 90 -28.00 -23.41 -10.34
N HIS A 91 -29.18 -23.20 -9.74
CA HIS A 91 -29.28 -22.82 -8.32
C HIS A 91 -28.88 -23.99 -7.40
N LEU A 92 -29.36 -25.21 -7.70
CA LEU A 92 -28.99 -26.41 -6.97
C LEU A 92 -27.46 -26.60 -6.97
N ALA A 93 -26.79 -26.32 -8.09
CA ALA A 93 -25.34 -26.35 -8.15
C ALA A 93 -24.67 -25.39 -7.15
N LEU A 94 -25.23 -24.19 -6.94
CA LEU A 94 -24.73 -23.24 -5.94
C LEU A 94 -24.92 -23.75 -4.50
N ALA A 95 -26.06 -24.37 -4.19
CA ALA A 95 -26.25 -24.95 -2.85
C ALA A 95 -25.34 -26.16 -2.63
N GLN A 96 -25.20 -27.04 -3.63
CA GLN A 96 -24.32 -28.20 -3.60
C GLN A 96 -22.85 -27.80 -3.42
N SER A 97 -22.40 -26.71 -4.05
CA SER A 97 -21.03 -26.23 -3.90
C SER A 97 -20.73 -25.79 -2.47
N GLN A 98 -21.66 -25.11 -1.80
CA GLN A 98 -21.53 -24.73 -0.39
C GLN A 98 -21.50 -25.95 0.55
N LEU A 99 -22.06 -27.08 0.12
CA LEU A 99 -22.03 -28.37 0.82
C LEU A 99 -20.83 -29.26 0.42
N ASN A 100 -19.89 -28.75 -0.39
CA ASN A 100 -18.75 -29.45 -0.98
C ASN A 100 -19.10 -30.61 -1.94
N ASN A 101 -20.32 -30.64 -2.47
CA ASN A 101 -20.74 -31.62 -3.48
C ASN A 101 -20.35 -31.16 -4.89
N TRP A 102 -19.06 -30.90 -5.11
CA TRP A 102 -18.52 -30.27 -6.33
C TRP A 102 -18.84 -31.03 -7.62
N SER A 103 -18.73 -32.36 -7.60
CA SER A 103 -19.06 -33.20 -8.78
C SER A 103 -20.51 -33.04 -9.21
N GLN A 104 -21.45 -33.05 -8.26
CA GLN A 104 -22.87 -32.85 -8.54
C GLN A 104 -23.16 -31.41 -8.99
N ALA A 105 -22.52 -30.42 -8.37
CA ALA A 105 -22.66 -29.02 -8.76
C ALA A 105 -22.23 -28.79 -10.22
N THR A 106 -21.05 -29.29 -10.60
CA THR A 106 -20.55 -29.21 -11.98
C THR A 106 -21.44 -29.98 -12.95
N ALA A 107 -21.92 -31.16 -12.57
CA ALA A 107 -22.86 -31.94 -13.39
C ALA A 107 -24.17 -31.17 -13.64
N ASN A 108 -24.72 -30.50 -12.62
CA ASN A 108 -25.93 -29.70 -12.73
C ASN A 108 -25.74 -28.47 -13.64
N ILE A 109 -24.60 -27.77 -13.56
CA ILE A 109 -24.26 -26.68 -14.50
C ILE A 109 -24.19 -27.20 -15.94
N ASN A 110 -23.45 -28.29 -16.17
CA ASN A 110 -23.30 -28.88 -17.51
C ASN A 110 -24.64 -29.36 -18.08
N ALA A 111 -25.47 -29.98 -17.26
CA ALA A 111 -26.80 -30.43 -17.66
C ALA A 111 -27.73 -29.23 -17.95
N SER A 112 -27.66 -28.16 -17.17
CA SER A 112 -28.40 -26.91 -17.43
C SER A 112 -28.04 -26.31 -18.78
N LEU A 113 -26.74 -26.17 -19.07
CA LEU A 113 -26.28 -25.65 -20.36
C LEU A 113 -26.71 -26.56 -21.51
N LYS A 114 -26.53 -27.89 -21.37
CA LYS A 114 -26.95 -28.85 -22.41
C LYS A 114 -28.45 -28.78 -22.69
N LEU A 115 -29.28 -28.65 -21.64
CA LEU A 115 -30.73 -28.54 -21.77
C LEU A 115 -31.12 -27.29 -22.57
N LEU A 116 -30.52 -26.13 -22.26
CA LEU A 116 -30.77 -24.87 -22.98
C LEU A 116 -30.28 -24.89 -24.43
N HIS A 117 -29.13 -25.52 -24.71
CA HIS A 117 -28.59 -25.60 -26.08
C HIS A 117 -29.45 -26.47 -26.99
N ASN A 118 -30.02 -27.55 -26.45
CA ASN A 118 -30.71 -28.59 -27.20
C ASN A 118 -32.22 -28.38 -27.36
N ASP A 119 -32.82 -27.38 -26.69
CA ASP A 119 -34.25 -27.09 -26.83
C ASP A 119 -34.51 -26.22 -28.09
N PRO A 120 -35.14 -26.77 -29.15
CA PRO A 120 -35.41 -26.03 -30.38
C PRO A 120 -36.59 -25.06 -30.24
N ASN A 121 -37.38 -25.15 -29.17
CA ASN A 121 -38.60 -24.36 -28.97
C ASN A 121 -38.34 -23.04 -28.23
N LEU A 122 -37.12 -22.85 -27.70
CA LEU A 122 -36.74 -21.60 -27.04
C LEU A 122 -36.38 -20.52 -28.06
N SER A 123 -37.03 -19.36 -27.96
CA SER A 123 -36.59 -18.16 -28.69
C SER A 123 -35.16 -17.80 -28.32
N GLU A 124 -34.37 -17.34 -29.29
CA GLU A 124 -32.95 -17.01 -29.11
C GLU A 124 -32.70 -16.07 -27.92
N THR A 125 -33.50 -15.01 -27.77
CA THR A 125 -33.37 -14.06 -26.64
C THR A 125 -33.54 -14.72 -25.26
N LYS A 126 -34.53 -15.63 -25.11
CA LYS A 126 -34.74 -16.36 -23.84
C LYS A 126 -33.62 -17.35 -23.58
N LYS A 127 -33.14 -18.01 -24.64
CA LYS A 127 -32.01 -18.95 -24.58
C LYS A 127 -30.73 -18.26 -24.14
N VAL A 128 -30.34 -17.17 -24.81
CA VAL A 128 -29.15 -16.38 -24.48
C VAL A 128 -29.21 -15.85 -23.04
N ARG A 129 -30.36 -15.31 -22.61
CA ARG A 129 -30.55 -14.84 -21.22
C ARG A 129 -30.40 -15.97 -20.20
N ALA A 130 -31.00 -17.14 -20.44
CA ALA A 130 -30.89 -18.29 -19.54
C ALA A 130 -29.45 -18.83 -19.48
N ILE A 131 -28.76 -18.89 -20.62
CA ILE A 131 -27.33 -19.27 -20.68
C ILE A 131 -26.49 -18.29 -19.86
N ALA A 132 -26.72 -16.98 -19.98
CA ALA A 132 -26.04 -15.97 -19.19
C ALA A 132 -26.23 -16.17 -17.66
N GLN A 133 -27.44 -16.54 -17.22
CA GLN A 133 -27.73 -16.87 -15.83
C GLN A 133 -26.96 -18.10 -15.34
N VAL A 134 -26.93 -19.16 -16.15
CA VAL A 134 -26.18 -20.39 -15.82
C VAL A 134 -24.68 -20.12 -15.78
N LEU A 135 -24.13 -19.38 -16.75
CA LEU A 135 -22.71 -18.98 -16.76
C LEU A 135 -22.36 -18.11 -15.56
N ASN A 136 -23.26 -17.19 -15.16
CA ASN A 136 -23.05 -16.41 -13.95
C ASN A 136 -22.89 -17.30 -12.70
N ASN A 137 -23.72 -18.34 -12.57
CA ASN A 137 -23.65 -19.28 -11.45
C ASN A 137 -22.42 -20.20 -11.55
N GLN A 138 -22.01 -20.56 -12.77
CA GLN A 138 -20.76 -21.29 -13.02
C GLN A 138 -19.53 -20.47 -12.59
N GLY A 139 -19.49 -19.17 -12.87
CA GLY A 139 -18.40 -18.32 -12.38
C GLY A 139 -18.33 -18.26 -10.85
N ILE A 140 -19.48 -18.23 -10.16
CA ILE A 140 -19.52 -18.27 -8.69
C ILE A 140 -18.97 -19.61 -8.16
N LEU A 141 -19.30 -20.71 -8.84
CA LEU A 141 -18.78 -22.04 -8.54
C LEU A 141 -17.26 -22.09 -8.68
N GLN A 142 -16.73 -21.64 -9.82
CA GLN A 142 -15.30 -21.58 -10.12
C GLN A 142 -14.54 -20.73 -9.08
N LEU A 143 -15.05 -19.54 -8.75
CA LEU A 143 -14.43 -18.70 -7.72
C LEU A 143 -14.38 -19.41 -6.36
N SER A 144 -15.46 -20.11 -5.99
CA SER A 144 -15.53 -20.88 -4.74
C SER A 144 -14.55 -22.08 -4.72
N GLN A 145 -14.14 -22.55 -5.90
CA GLN A 145 -13.08 -23.56 -6.09
C GLN A 145 -11.68 -22.96 -6.17
N GLY A 146 -11.54 -21.64 -6.02
CA GLY A 146 -10.28 -20.91 -6.15
C GLY A 146 -9.83 -20.67 -7.59
N GLU A 147 -10.68 -20.94 -8.58
CA GLU A 147 -10.40 -20.78 -10.01
C GLU A 147 -10.77 -19.36 -10.46
N ALA A 148 -10.19 -18.34 -9.81
CA ALA A 148 -10.61 -16.95 -9.99
C ALA A 148 -10.43 -16.43 -11.44
N GLU A 149 -9.36 -16.80 -12.13
CA GLU A 149 -9.13 -16.42 -13.53
C GLU A 149 -10.18 -17.05 -14.46
N GLN A 150 -10.51 -18.32 -14.25
CA GLN A 150 -11.55 -19.00 -15.02
C GLN A 150 -12.93 -18.40 -14.73
N ALA A 151 -13.21 -18.05 -13.48
CA ALA A 151 -14.44 -17.36 -13.10
C ALA A 151 -14.60 -16.01 -13.83
N ILE A 152 -13.52 -15.23 -13.93
CA ILE A 152 -13.50 -13.97 -14.70
C ILE A 152 -13.85 -14.23 -16.16
N ALA A 153 -13.21 -15.20 -16.81
CA ALA A 153 -13.47 -15.54 -18.21
C ALA A 153 -14.95 -15.98 -18.42
N THR A 154 -15.49 -16.80 -17.52
CA THR A 154 -16.90 -17.23 -17.56
C THR A 154 -17.85 -16.05 -17.38
N TRP A 155 -17.57 -15.12 -16.46
CA TRP A 155 -18.40 -13.93 -16.28
C TRP A 155 -18.31 -12.95 -17.44
N GLN A 156 -17.18 -12.86 -18.15
CA GLN A 156 -17.08 -12.06 -19.38
C GLN A 156 -17.99 -12.62 -20.49
N GLN A 157 -18.09 -13.95 -20.61
CA GLN A 157 -19.05 -14.59 -21.51
C GLN A 157 -20.49 -14.30 -21.08
N ALA A 158 -20.81 -14.44 -19.79
CA ALA A 158 -22.13 -14.13 -19.25
C ALA A 158 -22.52 -12.66 -19.50
N GLN A 159 -21.58 -11.73 -19.27
CA GLN A 159 -21.74 -10.30 -19.49
C GLN A 159 -22.05 -10.00 -20.96
N THR A 160 -21.31 -10.62 -21.89
CA THR A 160 -21.55 -10.49 -23.35
C THR A 160 -22.96 -10.92 -23.72
N ASN A 161 -23.42 -12.07 -23.18
CA ASN A 161 -24.77 -12.55 -23.41
C ASN A 161 -25.84 -11.63 -22.81
N TYR A 162 -25.62 -11.07 -21.62
CA TYR A 162 -26.52 -10.08 -21.02
C TYR A 162 -26.60 -8.79 -21.85
N GLN A 163 -25.47 -8.30 -22.38
CA GLN A 163 -25.43 -7.15 -23.28
C GLN A 163 -26.24 -7.40 -24.56
N GLN A 164 -26.10 -8.58 -25.18
CA GLN A 164 -26.84 -8.95 -26.39
C GLN A 164 -28.37 -8.90 -26.22
N VAL A 165 -28.86 -9.21 -25.02
CA VAL A 165 -30.31 -9.22 -24.72
C VAL A 165 -30.79 -7.97 -23.97
N GLY A 166 -29.95 -6.95 -23.85
CA GLY A 166 -30.25 -5.68 -23.18
C GLY A 166 -30.53 -5.82 -21.67
N ASP A 167 -29.97 -6.82 -21.00
CA ASP A 167 -30.14 -7.04 -19.55
C ASP A 167 -29.02 -6.34 -18.76
N GLU A 168 -29.23 -5.05 -18.52
CA GLU A 168 -28.29 -4.19 -17.80
C GLU A 168 -28.04 -4.65 -16.35
N SER A 169 -29.07 -5.18 -15.69
CA SER A 169 -28.95 -5.76 -14.34
C SER A 169 -28.05 -6.99 -14.31
N GLY A 170 -28.10 -7.81 -15.36
CA GLY A 170 -27.19 -8.94 -15.57
C GLY A 170 -25.74 -8.49 -15.74
N VAL A 171 -25.51 -7.47 -16.58
CA VAL A 171 -24.18 -6.87 -16.81
C VAL A 171 -23.57 -6.38 -15.50
N ILE A 172 -24.30 -5.55 -14.75
CA ILE A 172 -23.84 -5.00 -13.45
C ILE A 172 -23.47 -6.12 -12.48
N ARG A 173 -24.33 -7.14 -12.36
CA ARG A 173 -24.10 -8.26 -11.43
C ARG A 173 -22.84 -9.05 -11.79
N THR A 174 -22.62 -9.32 -13.08
CA THR A 174 -21.40 -9.99 -13.53
C THR A 174 -20.16 -9.13 -13.33
N SER A 175 -20.24 -7.81 -13.49
CA SER A 175 -19.11 -6.90 -13.21
C SER A 175 -18.75 -6.88 -11.72
N ILE A 176 -19.74 -6.85 -10.82
CA ILE A 176 -19.51 -6.95 -9.37
C ILE A 176 -18.81 -8.29 -9.02
N ASN A 177 -19.24 -9.39 -9.66
CA ASN A 177 -18.62 -10.70 -9.46
C ASN A 177 -17.17 -10.74 -9.95
N GLN A 178 -16.90 -10.21 -11.14
CA GLN A 178 -15.54 -10.07 -11.67
C GLN A 178 -14.65 -9.23 -10.75
N ALA A 179 -15.17 -8.11 -10.22
CA ALA A 179 -14.45 -7.29 -9.27
C ALA A 179 -14.08 -8.05 -7.98
N SER A 180 -14.95 -8.95 -7.51
CA SER A 180 -14.64 -9.84 -6.38
C SER A 180 -13.54 -10.86 -6.70
N ALA A 181 -13.49 -11.39 -7.93
CA ALA A 181 -12.39 -12.26 -8.34
C ALA A 181 -11.07 -11.51 -8.53
N PHE A 182 -11.11 -10.32 -9.13
CA PHE A 182 -9.95 -9.43 -9.18
C PHE A 182 -9.44 -9.12 -7.77
N LYS A 183 -10.33 -8.86 -6.80
CA LYS A 183 -9.98 -8.69 -5.40
C LYS A 183 -9.24 -9.92 -4.84
N GLN A 184 -9.74 -11.13 -5.09
CA GLN A 184 -9.10 -12.37 -4.63
C GLN A 184 -7.72 -12.60 -5.24
N LEU A 185 -7.50 -12.14 -6.47
CA LEU A 185 -6.20 -12.16 -7.16
C LEU A 185 -5.29 -10.98 -6.77
N GLY A 186 -5.74 -10.05 -5.93
CA GLY A 186 -4.99 -8.82 -5.59
C GLY A 186 -4.98 -7.76 -6.70
N LEU A 187 -5.75 -7.95 -7.78
CA LEU A 187 -5.84 -7.07 -8.95
C LEU A 187 -6.81 -5.89 -8.72
N TYR A 188 -6.63 -5.15 -7.63
CA TYR A 188 -7.59 -4.13 -7.17
C TYR A 188 -7.82 -2.99 -8.18
N ARG A 189 -6.84 -2.60 -9.01
CA ARG A 189 -7.02 -1.60 -10.08
C ARG A 189 -8.00 -2.06 -11.15
N ARG A 190 -7.93 -3.33 -11.55
CA ARG A 190 -8.90 -3.91 -12.51
C ARG A 190 -10.30 -3.94 -11.90
N ALA A 191 -10.39 -4.29 -10.61
CA ALA A 191 -11.65 -4.21 -9.87
C ALA A 191 -12.19 -2.77 -9.80
N LEU A 192 -11.32 -1.78 -9.57
CA LEU A 192 -11.68 -0.37 -9.48
C LEU A 192 -12.25 0.12 -10.81
N ASN A 193 -11.51 -0.08 -11.92
CA ASN A 193 -11.96 0.34 -13.25
C ASN A 193 -13.34 -0.25 -13.59
N SER A 194 -13.54 -1.55 -13.32
CA SER A 194 -14.83 -2.22 -13.56
C SER A 194 -15.96 -1.63 -12.71
N LEU A 195 -15.70 -1.31 -11.44
CA LEU A 195 -16.73 -0.79 -10.54
C LEU A 195 -17.00 0.71 -10.72
N THR A 196 -16.04 1.49 -11.22
CA THR A 196 -16.25 2.88 -11.59
C THR A 196 -17.27 3.00 -12.72
N GLU A 197 -17.16 2.18 -13.76
CA GLU A 197 -18.15 2.12 -14.85
C GLU A 197 -19.54 1.74 -14.31
N VAL A 198 -19.61 0.71 -13.47
CA VAL A 198 -20.85 0.27 -12.82
C VAL A 198 -21.46 1.38 -11.95
N SER A 199 -20.65 2.12 -11.19
CA SER A 199 -21.13 3.20 -10.32
C SER A 199 -21.81 4.32 -11.12
N ASN A 200 -21.20 4.75 -12.23
CA ASN A 200 -21.74 5.80 -13.10
C ASN A 200 -23.13 5.44 -13.65
N VAL A 201 -23.31 4.17 -14.03
CA VAL A 201 -24.60 3.65 -14.49
C VAL A 201 -25.62 3.61 -13.34
N LEU A 202 -25.23 3.09 -12.18
CA LEU A 202 -26.09 2.97 -11.01
C LEU A 202 -26.56 4.32 -10.45
N GLU A 203 -25.78 5.39 -10.59
CA GLU A 203 -26.15 6.74 -10.17
C GLU A 203 -27.45 7.22 -10.83
N GLN A 204 -27.65 6.88 -12.10
CA GLN A 204 -28.84 7.25 -12.89
C GLN A 204 -30.05 6.35 -12.64
N GLN A 205 -29.85 5.20 -11.99
CA GLN A 205 -30.92 4.25 -11.67
C GLN A 205 -31.63 4.60 -10.36
N SER A 206 -32.91 4.21 -10.25
CA SER A 206 -33.66 4.29 -8.99
C SER A 206 -33.02 3.40 -7.90
N ASP A 207 -33.35 3.70 -6.65
CA ASP A 207 -32.90 2.91 -5.51
C ASP A 207 -33.31 1.44 -5.65
N SER A 208 -32.34 0.54 -5.47
CA SER A 208 -32.52 -0.91 -5.57
C SER A 208 -31.44 -1.64 -4.79
N GLU A 209 -31.69 -2.90 -4.44
CA GLU A 209 -30.69 -3.79 -3.82
C GLU A 209 -29.42 -3.92 -4.67
N LEU A 210 -29.56 -3.91 -6.01
CA LEU A 210 -28.41 -3.97 -6.91
C LEU A 210 -27.56 -2.70 -6.82
N LYS A 211 -28.19 -1.53 -6.71
CA LYS A 211 -27.50 -0.25 -6.49
C LYS A 211 -26.76 -0.24 -5.17
N VAL A 212 -27.39 -0.73 -4.09
CA VAL A 212 -26.75 -0.88 -2.77
C VAL A 212 -25.51 -1.76 -2.88
N ALA A 213 -25.64 -2.97 -3.45
CA ALA A 213 -24.55 -3.93 -3.58
C ALA A 213 -23.40 -3.43 -4.49
N GLY A 214 -23.73 -2.74 -5.57
CA GLY A 214 -22.75 -2.14 -6.48
C GLY A 214 -21.93 -1.04 -5.80
N LEU A 215 -22.61 -0.07 -5.17
CA LEU A 215 -21.95 1.00 -4.43
C LEU A 215 -21.16 0.45 -3.22
N ARG A 216 -21.68 -0.56 -2.52
CA ARG A 216 -20.95 -1.22 -1.43
C ARG A 216 -19.65 -1.86 -1.93
N SER A 217 -19.71 -2.55 -3.06
CA SER A 217 -18.53 -3.18 -3.67
C SER A 217 -17.53 -2.13 -4.15
N TYR A 218 -18.01 -1.04 -4.75
CA TYR A 218 -17.19 0.08 -5.18
C TYR A 218 -16.49 0.75 -4.00
N GLY A 219 -17.22 0.99 -2.90
CA GLY A 219 -16.68 1.51 -1.66
C GLY A 219 -15.62 0.60 -1.02
N ASP A 220 -15.80 -0.73 -1.05
CA ASP A 220 -14.77 -1.68 -0.57
C ASP A 220 -13.51 -1.62 -1.44
N ILE A 221 -13.65 -1.54 -2.76
CA ILE A 221 -12.49 -1.43 -3.66
C ILE A 221 -11.81 -0.05 -3.52
N LEU A 222 -12.54 1.05 -3.42
CA LEU A 222 -11.99 2.38 -3.09
C LEU A 222 -11.18 2.33 -1.79
N ARG A 223 -11.73 1.68 -0.76
CA ARG A 223 -11.00 1.43 0.50
C ARG A 223 -9.75 0.62 0.22
N LEU A 224 -9.83 -0.46 -0.55
CA LEU A 224 -8.71 -1.34 -0.86
C LEU A 224 -7.68 -0.75 -1.83
N VAL A 225 -7.97 0.38 -2.48
CA VAL A 225 -6.98 1.15 -3.24
C VAL A 225 -6.44 2.37 -2.48
N GLY A 226 -6.93 2.57 -1.25
CA GLY A 226 -6.52 3.66 -0.38
C GLY A 226 -7.21 5.00 -0.65
N GLU A 227 -8.26 5.03 -1.47
CA GLU A 227 -9.13 6.19 -1.65
C GLU A 227 -10.12 6.29 -0.48
N ILE A 228 -9.59 6.53 0.73
CA ILE A 228 -10.33 6.41 2.00
C ILE A 228 -11.47 7.42 2.10
N LYS A 229 -11.30 8.64 1.58
CA LYS A 229 -12.38 9.64 1.51
C LYS A 229 -13.51 9.19 0.59
N GLY A 230 -13.19 8.83 -0.67
CA GLY A 230 -14.17 8.34 -1.63
C GLY A 230 -14.90 7.08 -1.13
N ALA A 231 -14.18 6.13 -0.54
CA ALA A 231 -14.77 4.95 0.08
C ALA A 231 -15.82 5.29 1.14
N ARG A 232 -15.52 6.25 2.03
CA ARG A 232 -16.47 6.70 3.07
C ARG A 232 -17.71 7.35 2.48
N GLU A 233 -17.56 8.17 1.45
CA GLU A 233 -18.67 8.86 0.78
C GLU A 233 -19.59 7.85 0.08
N VAL A 234 -19.02 6.97 -0.75
CA VAL A 234 -19.75 5.92 -1.47
C VAL A 234 -20.45 4.95 -0.50
N LEU A 235 -19.76 4.48 0.55
CA LEU A 235 -20.36 3.58 1.55
C LEU A 235 -21.48 4.27 2.34
N ARG A 236 -21.37 5.56 2.65
CA ARG A 236 -22.47 6.31 3.31
C ARG A 236 -23.67 6.50 2.39
N SER A 237 -23.44 6.76 1.11
CA SER A 237 -24.50 6.82 0.10
C SER A 237 -25.22 5.47 0.00
N SER A 238 -24.46 4.37 -0.12
CA SER A 238 -24.98 3.00 -0.11
C SER A 238 -25.80 2.72 1.17
N LEU A 239 -25.31 3.11 2.34
CA LEU A 239 -26.02 2.94 3.61
C LEU A 239 -27.36 3.69 3.63
N THR A 240 -27.38 4.92 3.11
CA THR A 240 -28.58 5.76 3.04
C THR A 240 -29.65 5.14 2.13
N ILE A 241 -29.24 4.50 1.03
CA ILE A 241 -30.14 3.75 0.15
C ILE A 241 -30.63 2.49 0.87
N ALA A 242 -29.74 1.72 1.49
CA ALA A 242 -30.09 0.50 2.22
C ALA A 242 -31.09 0.76 3.36
N THR A 243 -30.97 1.90 4.07
CA THR A 243 -31.94 2.32 5.08
C THR A 243 -33.29 2.68 4.47
N ARG A 244 -33.34 3.34 3.31
CA ARG A 244 -34.61 3.66 2.62
C ARG A 244 -35.32 2.43 2.06
N LEU A 245 -34.58 1.37 1.75
CA LEU A 245 -35.10 0.09 1.29
C LEU A 245 -35.39 -0.89 2.45
N ASP A 246 -35.18 -0.48 3.71
CA ASP A 246 -35.29 -1.35 4.90
C ASP A 246 -34.43 -2.63 4.82
N SER A 247 -33.30 -2.57 4.10
CA SER A 247 -32.39 -3.69 3.88
C SER A 247 -31.39 -3.83 5.04
N THR A 248 -31.82 -4.40 6.15
CA THR A 248 -31.00 -4.50 7.39
C THR A 248 -29.69 -5.28 7.18
N ASP A 249 -29.71 -6.34 6.36
CA ASP A 249 -28.52 -7.14 6.05
C ASP A 249 -27.46 -6.32 5.30
N GLU A 250 -27.85 -5.54 4.28
CA GLU A 250 -26.94 -4.64 3.59
C GLU A 250 -26.47 -3.49 4.50
N GLN A 251 -27.33 -2.93 5.35
CA GLN A 251 -26.92 -1.93 6.35
C GLN A 251 -25.78 -2.47 7.24
N SER A 252 -25.91 -3.69 7.77
CA SER A 252 -24.87 -4.32 8.59
C SER A 252 -23.58 -4.59 7.82
N LYS A 253 -23.65 -5.06 6.57
CA LYS A 253 -22.47 -5.25 5.70
C LYS A 253 -21.75 -3.93 5.41
N ILE A 254 -22.50 -2.85 5.17
CA ILE A 254 -21.92 -1.52 4.90
C ILE A 254 -21.29 -0.95 6.15
N LEU A 255 -21.91 -1.11 7.33
CA LEU A 255 -21.33 -0.71 8.62
C LEU A 255 -20.03 -1.46 8.94
N LEU A 256 -19.95 -2.76 8.61
CA LEU A 256 -18.72 -3.54 8.67
C LEU A 256 -17.63 -2.92 7.77
N LEU A 257 -17.93 -2.58 6.52
CA LEU A 257 -16.95 -1.98 5.61
C LEU A 257 -16.54 -0.56 6.02
N LEU A 258 -17.48 0.26 6.51
CA LEU A 258 -17.16 1.55 7.12
C LEU A 258 -16.24 1.38 8.33
N GLY A 259 -16.52 0.42 9.20
CA GLY A 259 -15.65 0.09 10.32
C GLY A 259 -14.23 -0.29 9.86
N ASN A 260 -14.11 -1.16 8.86
CA ASN A 260 -12.84 -1.53 8.25
C ASN A 260 -12.11 -0.30 7.66
N THR A 261 -12.85 0.66 7.10
CA THR A 261 -12.30 1.91 6.55
C THR A 261 -11.68 2.80 7.65
N TYR A 262 -12.22 2.78 8.86
CA TYR A 262 -11.69 3.56 10.00
C TYR A 262 -10.64 2.82 10.83
N LYS A 263 -10.51 1.49 10.68
CA LYS A 263 -9.72 0.61 11.58
C LYS A 263 -8.30 1.12 11.85
N THR A 264 -7.58 1.54 10.82
CA THR A 264 -6.16 1.91 10.91
C THR A 264 -5.93 3.27 11.59
N HIS A 265 -6.80 4.25 11.32
CA HIS A 265 -6.59 5.64 11.75
C HIS A 265 -7.44 6.04 12.96
N GLN A 266 -8.59 5.39 13.16
CA GLN A 266 -9.57 5.68 14.22
C GLN A 266 -10.17 4.35 14.74
N PRO A 267 -9.36 3.49 15.41
CA PRO A 267 -9.78 2.15 15.79
C PRO A 267 -10.98 2.13 16.75
N GLU A 268 -11.13 3.13 17.63
CA GLU A 268 -12.29 3.24 18.51
C GLU A 268 -13.58 3.54 17.73
N LYS A 269 -13.48 4.34 16.66
CA LYS A 269 -14.61 4.61 15.77
C LYS A 269 -14.98 3.38 14.94
N ALA A 270 -13.97 2.63 14.48
CA ALA A 270 -14.18 1.35 13.81
C ALA A 270 -14.94 0.37 14.72
N LEU A 271 -14.52 0.22 15.97
CA LEU A 271 -15.21 -0.63 16.96
C LEU A 271 -16.68 -0.22 17.18
N LYS A 272 -16.98 1.09 17.23
CA LYS A 272 -18.36 1.58 17.32
C LYS A 272 -19.18 1.20 16.09
N LEU A 273 -18.62 1.32 14.89
CA LEU A 273 -19.30 0.95 13.64
C LEU A 273 -19.56 -0.56 13.56
N PHE A 274 -18.60 -1.39 14.00
CA PHE A 274 -18.81 -2.84 14.11
C PHE A 274 -19.92 -3.19 15.10
N GLN A 275 -19.98 -2.50 16.24
CA GLN A 275 -21.06 -2.69 17.22
C GLN A 275 -22.42 -2.29 16.65
N GLN A 276 -22.50 -1.17 15.93
CA GLN A 276 -23.71 -0.75 15.22
C GLN A 276 -24.13 -1.77 14.17
N GLY A 277 -23.19 -2.30 13.38
CA GLY A 277 -23.47 -3.34 12.39
C GLY A 277 -24.01 -4.63 13.03
N LEU A 278 -23.47 -5.03 14.18
CA LEU A 278 -23.95 -6.20 14.91
C LEU A 278 -25.36 -5.98 15.48
N ALA A 279 -25.59 -4.83 16.12
CA ALA A 279 -26.90 -4.48 16.68
C ALA A 279 -27.97 -4.37 15.58
N THR A 280 -27.61 -3.84 14.41
CA THR A 280 -28.48 -3.78 13.23
C THR A 280 -28.85 -5.18 12.75
N CYS A 281 -27.87 -6.08 12.65
CA CYS A 281 -28.10 -7.47 12.26
C CYS A 281 -29.04 -8.17 13.25
N GLN A 282 -28.81 -7.98 14.57
CA GLN A 282 -29.62 -8.58 15.63
C GLN A 282 -31.10 -8.17 15.65
N GLN A 283 -31.50 -7.17 14.86
CA GLN A 283 -32.92 -6.84 14.66
C GLN A 283 -33.66 -7.88 13.82
N GLN A 284 -32.93 -8.74 13.09
CA GLN A 284 -33.49 -9.84 12.31
C GLN A 284 -33.28 -11.18 13.02
N ASP A 285 -34.35 -11.97 13.14
CA ASP A 285 -34.31 -13.29 13.80
C ASP A 285 -33.32 -14.27 13.13
N ASN A 286 -33.11 -14.13 11.82
CA ASN A 286 -32.23 -14.97 11.03
C ASN A 286 -30.74 -14.52 11.02
N CYS A 287 -30.39 -13.39 11.65
CA CYS A 287 -29.03 -12.85 11.62
C CYS A 287 -27.98 -13.88 12.08
N TRP A 288 -28.26 -14.61 13.15
CA TRP A 288 -27.39 -15.66 13.69
C TRP A 288 -27.24 -16.88 12.77
N GLN A 289 -28.13 -17.04 11.80
CA GLN A 289 -28.06 -18.11 10.80
C GLN A 289 -27.09 -17.76 9.66
N THR A 290 -26.78 -16.48 9.49
CA THR A 290 -25.76 -16.00 8.54
C THR A 290 -24.34 -16.07 9.13
N ASP A 291 -23.33 -15.79 8.30
CA ASP A 291 -21.95 -15.65 8.75
C ASP A 291 -21.54 -14.21 9.11
N LEU A 292 -22.46 -13.24 8.98
CA LEU A 292 -22.18 -11.83 9.22
C LEU A 292 -21.76 -11.53 10.67
N PRO A 293 -22.39 -12.11 11.72
CA PRO A 293 -21.92 -11.93 13.09
C PRO A 293 -20.47 -12.37 13.29
N LEU A 294 -20.08 -13.51 12.72
CA LEU A 294 -18.70 -14.01 12.78
C LEU A 294 -17.73 -13.05 12.09
N GLN A 295 -18.07 -12.52 10.92
CA GLN A 295 -17.24 -11.52 10.23
C GLN A 295 -17.04 -10.26 11.07
N ILE A 296 -18.10 -9.79 11.74
CA ILE A 296 -18.03 -8.63 12.64
C ILE A 296 -17.18 -8.94 13.88
N TYR A 297 -17.32 -10.11 14.50
CA TYR A 297 -16.48 -10.51 15.64
C TYR A 297 -15.01 -10.61 15.27
N LEU A 298 -14.70 -11.19 14.10
CA LEU A 298 -13.34 -11.25 13.58
C LEU A 298 -12.76 -9.84 13.35
N ALA A 299 -13.54 -8.93 12.75
CA ALA A 299 -13.11 -7.55 12.53
C ALA A 299 -12.86 -6.80 13.86
N GLN A 300 -13.70 -7.01 14.88
CA GLN A 300 -13.49 -6.45 16.22
C GLN A 300 -12.25 -7.02 16.89
N LEU A 301 -12.03 -8.34 16.82
CA LEU A 301 -10.85 -8.99 17.40
C LEU A 301 -9.58 -8.48 16.72
N ASN A 302 -9.54 -8.46 15.38
CA ASN A 302 -8.42 -7.95 14.59
C ASN A 302 -8.09 -6.48 14.92
N THR A 303 -9.10 -5.64 15.11
CA THR A 303 -8.92 -4.23 15.49
C THR A 303 -8.37 -4.09 16.91
N ARG A 304 -8.80 -4.95 17.84
CA ARG A 304 -8.31 -4.91 19.23
C ARG A 304 -6.92 -5.52 19.36
N SER A 305 -6.60 -6.55 18.58
CA SER A 305 -5.31 -7.22 18.59
C SER A 305 -4.22 -6.45 17.85
N SER A 306 -4.56 -5.39 17.11
CA SER A 306 -3.58 -4.55 16.38
C SER A 306 -3.19 -3.27 17.14
N VAL A 307 -3.89 -2.90 18.21
CA VAL A 307 -3.64 -1.65 18.96
C VAL A 307 -3.24 -1.98 20.40
N PRO A 308 -1.98 -1.76 20.84
CA PRO A 308 -1.50 -2.19 22.15
C PRO A 308 -2.30 -1.74 23.39
N ARG A 309 -3.13 -0.69 23.27
CA ARG A 309 -3.95 -0.14 24.37
C ARG A 309 -5.39 -0.67 24.41
N LEU A 310 -5.86 -1.36 23.36
CA LEU A 310 -7.23 -1.87 23.25
C LEU A 310 -7.46 -3.30 23.79
N PRO A 311 -6.45 -4.19 23.96
CA PRO A 311 -6.65 -5.48 24.59
C PRO A 311 -7.26 -5.34 25.99
N GLY A 312 -8.34 -6.07 26.25
CA GLY A 312 -9.01 -6.11 27.54
C GLY A 312 -9.91 -7.34 27.66
N GLN A 313 -10.73 -7.41 28.72
CA GLN A 313 -11.65 -8.54 28.96
C GLN A 313 -12.55 -8.85 27.75
N GLN A 314 -12.96 -7.81 27.00
CA GLN A 314 -13.77 -7.94 25.79
C GLN A 314 -13.07 -8.72 24.67
N SER A 315 -11.75 -8.61 24.53
CA SER A 315 -11.01 -9.36 23.50
C SER A 315 -11.06 -10.88 23.75
N TRP A 316 -10.95 -11.29 25.02
CA TRP A 316 -11.04 -12.70 25.41
C TRP A 316 -12.47 -13.24 25.30
N ALA A 317 -13.49 -12.41 25.56
CA ALA A 317 -14.87 -12.77 25.29
C ALA A 317 -15.11 -13.04 23.79
N LEU A 318 -14.55 -12.21 22.91
CA LEU A 318 -14.59 -12.42 21.46
C LEU A 318 -13.90 -13.73 21.05
N VAL A 319 -12.76 -14.08 21.64
CA VAL A 319 -12.08 -15.38 21.39
C VAL A 319 -13.02 -16.55 21.67
N THR A 320 -13.73 -16.54 22.79
CA THR A 320 -14.69 -17.59 23.15
C THR A 320 -15.88 -17.64 22.18
N GLN A 321 -16.45 -16.48 21.85
CA GLN A 321 -17.58 -16.39 20.90
C GLN A 321 -17.19 -16.90 19.51
N ILE A 322 -16.06 -16.44 18.97
CA ILE A 322 -15.58 -16.83 17.64
C ILE A 322 -15.29 -18.34 17.57
N LYS A 323 -14.72 -18.94 18.62
CA LYS A 323 -14.52 -20.40 18.67
C LYS A 323 -15.83 -21.17 18.55
N ALA A 324 -16.85 -20.76 19.30
CA ALA A 324 -18.17 -21.40 19.26
C ALA A 324 -18.82 -21.25 17.87
N GLU A 325 -18.73 -20.06 17.28
CA GLU A 325 -19.23 -19.77 15.93
C GLU A 325 -18.50 -20.56 14.85
N LEU A 326 -17.18 -20.72 14.93
CA LEU A 326 -16.41 -21.51 13.96
C LEU A 326 -16.70 -23.01 14.08
N ALA A 327 -17.01 -23.51 15.28
CA ALA A 327 -17.27 -24.92 15.52
C ALA A 327 -18.57 -25.43 14.85
N ARG A 328 -19.55 -24.56 14.60
CA ARG A 328 -20.81 -24.90 13.91
C ARG A 328 -20.72 -24.89 12.38
N LEU A 329 -19.63 -24.39 11.81
CA LEU A 329 -19.50 -24.19 10.36
C LEU A 329 -19.00 -25.45 9.65
N THR A 330 -19.51 -25.67 8.44
CA THR A 330 -19.05 -26.74 7.55
C THR A 330 -17.61 -26.51 7.10
N VAL A 331 -16.84 -27.59 6.93
CA VAL A 331 -15.46 -27.52 6.41
C VAL A 331 -15.49 -27.15 4.93
N ASN A 332 -15.01 -25.97 4.58
CA ASN A 332 -14.76 -25.52 3.20
C ASN A 332 -13.64 -24.48 3.21
N ARG A 333 -13.14 -24.07 2.03
CA ARG A 333 -12.00 -23.14 1.93
C ARG A 333 -12.21 -21.85 2.71
N THR A 334 -13.35 -21.17 2.48
CA THR A 334 -13.72 -19.93 3.19
C THR A 334 -13.70 -20.07 4.71
N ASN A 335 -14.25 -21.14 5.26
CA ASN A 335 -14.32 -21.33 6.70
C ASN A 335 -12.94 -21.71 7.28
N ILE A 336 -12.09 -22.40 6.52
CA ILE A 336 -10.70 -22.65 6.89
C ILE A 336 -9.91 -21.32 6.93
N ASP A 337 -10.10 -20.44 5.95
CA ASP A 337 -9.46 -19.12 5.93
C ASP A 337 -9.86 -18.29 7.16
N ARG A 338 -11.15 -18.34 7.54
CA ARG A 338 -11.64 -17.69 8.77
C ARG A 338 -10.99 -18.26 10.03
N ARG A 339 -10.78 -19.58 10.09
CA ARG A 339 -10.06 -20.23 11.21
C ARG A 339 -8.60 -19.76 11.26
N LEU A 340 -7.91 -19.68 10.13
CA LEU A 340 -6.53 -19.19 10.07
C LEU A 340 -6.44 -17.71 10.50
N ASN A 341 -7.33 -16.85 10.00
CA ASN A 341 -7.41 -15.44 10.40
C ASN A 341 -7.66 -15.30 11.92
N PHE A 342 -8.59 -16.11 12.45
CA PHE A 342 -8.84 -16.15 13.89
C PHE A 342 -7.62 -16.60 14.69
N ALA A 343 -6.97 -17.70 14.29
CA ALA A 343 -5.81 -18.24 14.98
C ALA A 343 -4.66 -17.23 15.00
N HIS A 344 -4.44 -16.52 13.89
CA HIS A 344 -3.50 -15.43 13.83
C HIS A 344 -3.90 -14.29 14.78
N SER A 345 -5.11 -13.72 14.67
CA SER A 345 -5.56 -12.63 15.55
C SER A 345 -5.57 -13.00 17.04
N TRP A 346 -5.75 -14.28 17.37
CA TRP A 346 -5.65 -14.78 18.73
C TRP A 346 -4.19 -14.89 19.19
N LEU A 347 -3.27 -15.35 18.33
CA LEU A 347 -1.84 -15.30 18.59
C LEU A 347 -1.39 -13.86 18.89
N GLU A 348 -1.79 -12.91 18.04
CA GLU A 348 -1.54 -11.48 18.22
C GLU A 348 -1.95 -10.96 19.60
N LEU A 349 -3.19 -11.29 20.00
CA LEU A 349 -3.74 -10.91 21.30
C LEU A 349 -2.92 -11.48 22.47
N VAL A 350 -2.51 -12.75 22.39
CA VAL A 350 -1.67 -13.39 23.42
C VAL A 350 -0.35 -12.65 23.54
N GLN A 351 0.29 -12.34 22.42
CA GLN A 351 1.60 -11.66 22.41
C GLN A 351 1.51 -10.26 23.04
N LEU A 352 0.50 -9.46 22.71
CA LEU A 352 0.27 -8.15 23.32
C LEU A 352 -0.04 -8.22 24.83
N THR A 353 -0.70 -9.29 25.26
CA THR A 353 -1.05 -9.49 26.68
C THR A 353 0.19 -9.85 27.51
N TYR A 354 1.12 -10.63 26.94
CA TYR A 354 2.26 -11.20 27.64
C TYR A 354 3.60 -10.68 27.11
N ASN A 355 3.90 -9.41 27.42
CA ASN A 355 5.10 -8.68 26.99
C ASN A 355 6.47 -9.23 27.48
N TRP A 356 6.52 -10.32 28.26
CA TRP A 356 7.72 -10.79 28.98
C TRP A 356 8.14 -12.21 28.57
N GLY A 357 7.91 -12.56 27.30
CA GLY A 357 8.21 -13.89 26.75
C GLY A 357 7.01 -14.83 26.83
N LEU A 358 6.65 -15.44 25.69
CA LEU A 358 5.56 -16.41 25.61
C LEU A 358 5.97 -17.73 26.26
N LYS A 359 5.00 -18.37 26.93
CA LYS A 359 5.14 -19.73 27.49
C LYS A 359 4.24 -20.69 26.73
N GLN A 360 4.64 -21.96 26.69
CA GLN A 360 3.87 -23.03 26.04
C GLN A 360 2.41 -23.09 26.51
N SER A 361 2.14 -22.89 27.80
CA SER A 361 0.77 -22.93 28.35
C SER A 361 -0.14 -21.82 27.80
N GLN A 362 0.41 -20.69 27.35
CA GLN A 362 -0.37 -19.56 26.83
C GLN A 362 -0.78 -19.75 25.37
N VAL A 363 -0.10 -20.62 24.64
CA VAL A 363 -0.32 -20.87 23.21
C VAL A 363 -0.80 -22.30 22.91
N ALA A 364 -0.91 -23.16 23.93
CA ALA A 364 -1.32 -24.56 23.77
C ALA A 364 -2.67 -24.71 23.05
N ASP A 365 -3.66 -23.90 23.43
CA ASP A 365 -4.97 -23.95 22.79
C ASP A 365 -4.92 -23.45 21.33
N ILE A 366 -4.03 -22.51 21.00
CA ILE A 366 -3.83 -22.00 19.63
C ILE A 366 -3.20 -23.09 18.77
N GLU A 367 -2.17 -23.76 19.29
CA GLU A 367 -1.49 -24.89 18.64
C GLU A 367 -2.47 -26.03 18.35
N GLN A 368 -3.31 -26.41 19.31
CA GLN A 368 -4.35 -27.42 19.10
C GLN A 368 -5.37 -26.98 18.05
N PHE A 369 -5.79 -25.72 18.09
CA PHE A 369 -6.72 -25.15 17.12
C PHE A 369 -6.14 -25.12 15.69
N LEU A 370 -4.86 -24.76 15.55
CA LEU A 370 -4.13 -24.77 14.27
C LEU A 370 -3.97 -26.19 13.75
N ALA A 371 -3.60 -27.16 14.59
CA ALA A 371 -3.49 -28.56 14.18
C ALA A 371 -4.81 -29.09 13.62
N ALA A 372 -5.94 -28.85 14.30
CA ALA A 372 -7.26 -29.22 13.79
C ALA A 372 -7.62 -28.50 12.48
N THR A 373 -7.20 -27.24 12.32
CA THR A 373 -7.45 -26.45 11.09
C THR A 373 -6.62 -26.98 9.91
N ILE A 374 -5.38 -27.39 10.13
CA ILE A 374 -4.52 -28.00 9.11
C ILE A 374 -5.09 -29.35 8.65
N GLU A 375 -5.58 -30.18 9.59
CA GLU A 375 -6.25 -31.44 9.23
C GLU A 375 -7.51 -31.19 8.40
N GLN A 376 -8.32 -30.19 8.73
CA GLN A 376 -9.46 -29.80 7.89
C GLN A 376 -9.04 -29.32 6.50
N ALA A 377 -7.94 -28.56 6.39
CA ALA A 377 -7.40 -28.14 5.10
C ALA A 377 -6.89 -29.34 4.28
N LYS A 378 -6.37 -30.37 4.94
CA LYS A 378 -5.92 -31.62 4.31
C LYS A 378 -7.09 -32.43 3.75
N THR A 379 -8.21 -32.56 4.47
CA THR A 379 -9.36 -33.36 4.01
C THR A 379 -9.99 -32.83 2.73
N ILE A 380 -9.91 -31.53 2.47
CA ILE A 380 -10.42 -30.89 1.24
C ILE A 380 -9.32 -30.56 0.21
N SER A 381 -8.11 -31.09 0.39
CA SER A 381 -6.96 -30.84 -0.49
C SER A 381 -6.68 -29.35 -0.72
N TYR A 382 -6.57 -28.57 0.36
CA TYR A 382 -6.28 -27.14 0.31
C TYR A 382 -4.86 -26.83 0.82
N PRO A 383 -3.81 -27.00 -0.02
CA PRO A 383 -2.41 -26.87 0.39
C PRO A 383 -2.00 -25.46 0.82
N GLN A 384 -2.62 -24.40 0.29
CA GLN A 384 -2.34 -23.02 0.68
C GLN A 384 -2.67 -22.79 2.16
N ALA A 385 -3.84 -23.23 2.63
CA ALA A 385 -4.22 -23.14 4.03
C ALA A 385 -3.35 -24.03 4.94
N GLN A 386 -2.91 -25.20 4.46
CA GLN A 386 -1.96 -26.04 5.19
C GLN A 386 -0.62 -25.32 5.39
N SER A 387 -0.12 -24.66 4.33
CA SER A 387 1.10 -23.84 4.39
C SER A 387 0.97 -22.72 5.43
N TYR A 388 -0.12 -21.95 5.42
CA TYR A 388 -0.37 -20.92 6.42
C TYR A 388 -0.47 -21.46 7.84
N GLY A 389 -1.20 -22.56 8.04
CA GLY A 389 -1.31 -23.19 9.35
C GLY A 389 0.05 -23.64 9.90
N LEU A 390 0.87 -24.29 9.08
CA LEU A 390 2.22 -24.72 9.45
C LEU A 390 3.14 -23.52 9.71
N GLY A 391 3.07 -22.49 8.88
CA GLY A 391 3.86 -21.27 9.06
C GLY A 391 3.56 -20.57 10.38
N LEU A 392 2.27 -20.44 10.74
CA LEU A 392 1.84 -19.91 12.05
C LEU A 392 2.32 -20.77 13.22
N ARG A 393 2.34 -22.10 13.09
CA ARG A 393 2.94 -22.98 14.11
C ARG A 393 4.45 -22.75 14.21
N GLY A 394 5.14 -22.60 13.08
CA GLY A 394 6.54 -22.19 13.03
C GLY A 394 6.80 -20.87 13.76
N GLN A 395 5.92 -19.88 13.61
CA GLN A 395 6.02 -18.59 14.33
C GLN A 395 5.85 -18.75 15.83
N ILE A 396 4.90 -19.57 16.27
CA ILE A 396 4.71 -19.88 17.69
C ILE A 396 6.00 -20.48 18.26
N ARG A 397 6.61 -21.44 17.55
CA ARG A 397 7.88 -22.06 17.97
C ARG A 397 9.04 -21.07 17.97
N GLU A 398 9.14 -20.22 16.95
CA GLU A 398 10.12 -19.12 16.88
C GLU A 398 10.02 -18.23 18.13
N LYS A 399 8.80 -17.85 18.54
CA LYS A 399 8.56 -17.03 19.75
C LYS A 399 8.84 -17.75 21.05
N LEU A 400 8.67 -19.06 21.09
CA LEU A 400 9.05 -19.89 22.21
C LEU A 400 10.56 -20.22 22.21
N THR A 401 11.32 -19.71 21.24
CA THR A 401 12.75 -20.03 21.02
C THR A 401 13.02 -21.52 20.81
N ASP A 402 12.00 -22.25 20.35
CA ASP A 402 12.06 -23.66 19.98
C ASP A 402 12.50 -23.77 18.51
N TRP A 403 13.76 -23.44 18.27
CA TRP A 403 14.31 -23.20 16.92
C TRP A 403 14.19 -24.41 15.99
N SER A 404 14.38 -25.63 16.51
CA SER A 404 14.30 -26.86 15.71
C SER A 404 12.89 -27.10 15.18
N ASN A 405 11.87 -27.02 16.04
CA ASN A 405 10.48 -27.16 15.59
C ASN A 405 10.03 -25.95 14.74
N ALA A 406 10.56 -24.75 15.03
CA ALA A 406 10.31 -23.57 14.21
C ALA A 406 10.81 -23.78 12.77
N GLN A 407 12.05 -24.24 12.61
CA GLN A 407 12.64 -24.54 11.31
C GLN A 407 11.85 -25.63 10.59
N GLN A 408 11.52 -26.74 11.27
CA GLN A 408 10.76 -27.85 10.69
C GLN A 408 9.39 -27.43 10.17
N TYR A 409 8.58 -26.73 10.98
CA TYR A 409 7.26 -26.27 10.54
C TYR A 409 7.34 -25.24 9.42
N THR A 410 8.30 -24.32 9.50
CA THR A 410 8.47 -23.27 8.48
C THR A 410 8.94 -23.86 7.15
N GLN A 411 9.85 -24.84 7.16
CA GLN A 411 10.30 -25.54 5.96
C GLN A 411 9.15 -26.33 5.31
N ALA A 412 8.34 -27.03 6.11
CA ALA A 412 7.16 -27.72 5.60
C ALA A 412 6.14 -26.75 4.98
N ALA A 413 5.94 -25.59 5.61
CA ALA A 413 5.09 -24.53 5.08
C ALA A 413 5.61 -23.99 3.74
N LEU A 414 6.92 -23.75 3.63
CA LEU A 414 7.57 -23.27 2.41
C LEU A 414 7.45 -24.27 1.26
N ILE A 415 7.66 -25.57 1.50
CA ILE A 415 7.54 -26.61 0.48
C ILE A 415 6.12 -26.62 -0.12
N LEU A 416 5.09 -26.53 0.73
CA LEU A 416 3.70 -26.46 0.26
C LEU A 416 3.44 -25.20 -0.57
N ALA A 417 3.94 -24.04 -0.14
CA ALA A 417 3.76 -22.77 -0.84
C ALA A 417 4.45 -22.76 -2.21
N GLN A 418 5.67 -23.29 -2.30
CA GLN A 418 6.40 -23.44 -3.56
C GLN A 418 5.72 -24.45 -4.49
N GLY A 419 5.21 -25.56 -3.95
CA GLY A 419 4.52 -26.59 -4.74
C GLY A 419 3.23 -26.11 -5.43
N ILE A 420 2.64 -25.01 -4.96
CA ILE A 420 1.47 -24.38 -5.58
C ILE A 420 1.79 -23.05 -6.29
N ASN A 421 3.08 -22.72 -6.44
CA ASN A 421 3.53 -21.45 -7.01
C ASN A 421 2.87 -20.22 -6.35
N ALA A 422 2.87 -20.17 -5.02
CA ALA A 422 2.35 -19.04 -4.23
C ALA A 422 3.51 -18.16 -3.71
N PRO A 423 4.07 -17.24 -4.53
CA PRO A 423 5.16 -16.36 -4.13
C PRO A 423 4.79 -15.43 -2.96
N GLU A 424 3.53 -15.01 -2.87
CA GLU A 424 2.96 -14.19 -1.78
C GLU A 424 2.94 -14.90 -0.43
N VAL A 425 3.00 -16.23 -0.44
CA VAL A 425 3.14 -17.06 0.77
C VAL A 425 4.60 -17.44 0.99
N SER A 426 5.32 -17.75 -0.08
CA SER A 426 6.69 -18.24 -0.03
C SER A 426 7.66 -17.21 0.55
N TYR A 427 7.50 -15.91 0.26
CA TYR A 427 8.40 -14.88 0.82
C TYR A 427 8.30 -14.79 2.35
N LEU A 428 7.10 -15.02 2.91
CA LEU A 428 6.88 -15.01 4.36
C LEU A 428 7.69 -16.12 5.05
N TRP A 429 7.65 -17.32 4.49
CA TRP A 429 8.35 -18.48 5.04
C TRP A 429 9.85 -18.42 4.79
N GLN A 430 10.29 -17.86 3.66
CA GLN A 430 11.69 -17.54 3.42
C GLN A 430 12.20 -16.55 4.46
N TRP A 431 11.49 -15.45 4.69
CA TRP A 431 11.88 -14.48 5.71
C TRP A 431 11.92 -15.08 7.12
N GLN A 432 10.95 -15.93 7.46
CA GLN A 432 10.91 -16.63 8.75
C GLN A 432 12.07 -17.61 8.92
N LEU A 433 12.40 -18.40 7.90
CA LEU A 433 13.60 -19.25 7.91
C LEU A 433 14.87 -18.41 8.04
N GLY A 434 14.95 -17.25 7.37
CA GLY A 434 16.07 -16.33 7.49
C GLY A 434 16.34 -15.92 8.94
N ARG A 435 15.30 -15.56 9.70
CA ARG A 435 15.40 -15.24 11.14
C ARG A 435 15.77 -16.44 12.00
N ILE A 436 15.15 -17.61 11.72
CA ILE A 436 15.42 -18.83 12.47
C ILE A 436 16.88 -19.27 12.27
N ASN A 437 17.37 -19.27 11.04
CA ASN A 437 18.74 -19.62 10.69
C ASN A 437 19.73 -18.60 11.27
N GLN A 438 19.39 -17.31 11.28
CA GLN A 438 20.19 -16.30 11.98
C GLN A 438 20.28 -16.59 13.48
N ALA A 439 19.17 -16.95 14.14
CA ALA A 439 19.16 -17.30 15.57
C ALA A 439 19.94 -18.60 15.87
N LEU A 440 20.02 -19.52 14.90
CA LEU A 440 20.81 -20.75 14.96
C LEU A 440 22.31 -20.52 14.67
N GLY A 441 22.71 -19.32 14.24
CA GLY A 441 24.09 -19.01 13.82
C GLY A 441 24.45 -19.53 12.42
N GLU A 442 23.45 -19.91 11.61
CA GLU A 442 23.61 -20.40 10.25
C GLU A 442 23.58 -19.23 9.24
N SER A 443 24.58 -18.35 9.30
CA SER A 443 24.61 -17.08 8.55
C SER A 443 24.43 -17.24 7.03
N ASP A 444 25.05 -18.24 6.41
CA ASP A 444 24.92 -18.48 4.97
C ASP A 444 23.49 -18.85 4.57
N GLN A 445 22.83 -19.70 5.35
CA GLN A 445 21.43 -20.07 5.13
C GLN A 445 20.52 -18.87 5.40
N ALA A 446 20.78 -18.12 6.46
CA ALA A 446 20.04 -16.90 6.75
C ALA A 446 20.09 -15.91 5.58
N ILE A 447 21.28 -15.61 5.06
CA ILE A 447 21.48 -14.74 3.90
C ILE A 447 20.75 -15.29 2.67
N ALA A 448 20.83 -16.60 2.39
CA ALA A 448 20.15 -17.22 1.27
C ALA A 448 18.62 -17.08 1.36
N ASN A 449 18.04 -17.38 2.53
CA ASN A 449 16.62 -17.25 2.77
C ASN A 449 16.13 -15.79 2.67
N TYR A 450 16.85 -14.84 3.28
CA TYR A 450 16.54 -13.41 3.16
C TYR A 450 16.66 -12.91 1.72
N THR A 451 17.67 -13.35 0.98
CA THR A 451 17.84 -13.01 -0.44
C THR A 451 16.64 -13.50 -1.25
N GLN A 452 16.20 -14.75 -1.05
CA GLN A 452 15.03 -15.27 -1.74
C GLN A 452 13.74 -14.53 -1.36
N ALA A 453 13.59 -14.13 -0.09
CA ALA A 453 12.46 -13.32 0.34
C ALA A 453 12.42 -11.95 -0.36
N VAL A 454 13.56 -11.27 -0.48
CA VAL A 454 13.68 -9.98 -1.20
C VAL A 454 13.38 -10.15 -2.69
N GLU A 455 13.89 -11.19 -3.36
CA GLU A 455 13.62 -11.42 -4.78
C GLU A 455 12.14 -11.74 -5.06
N LEU A 456 11.48 -12.52 -4.19
CA LEU A 456 10.05 -12.74 -4.28
C LEU A 456 9.26 -11.44 -4.08
N LEU A 457 9.64 -10.59 -3.11
CA LEU A 457 9.01 -9.30 -2.90
C LEU A 457 9.18 -8.34 -4.08
N LYS A 458 10.35 -8.31 -4.72
CA LYS A 458 10.57 -7.55 -5.96
C LYS A 458 9.61 -7.97 -7.06
N SER A 459 9.43 -9.27 -7.27
CA SER A 459 8.47 -9.81 -8.25
C SER A 459 7.03 -9.41 -7.91
N LEU A 460 6.62 -9.58 -6.65
CA LEU A 460 5.27 -9.25 -6.16
C LEU A 460 4.97 -7.74 -6.19
N SER A 461 5.99 -6.89 -6.06
CA SER A 461 5.81 -5.43 -5.97
C SER A 461 5.19 -4.81 -7.22
N ARG A 462 5.33 -5.47 -8.38
CA ARG A 462 4.71 -5.03 -9.65
C ARG A 462 3.20 -5.24 -9.68
N ASP A 463 2.69 -6.25 -8.97
CA ASP A 463 1.31 -6.72 -9.10
C ASP A 463 0.45 -6.55 -7.82
N LEU A 464 1.03 -6.51 -6.61
CA LEU A 464 0.27 -6.67 -5.35
C LEU A 464 0.44 -5.54 -4.32
N VAL A 465 1.63 -4.96 -4.16
CA VAL A 465 1.94 -4.01 -3.07
C VAL A 465 1.39 -2.61 -3.33
N ALA A 466 1.20 -2.27 -4.60
CA ALA A 466 0.84 -0.93 -5.02
C ALA A 466 -0.54 -0.46 -4.51
N ILE A 467 -1.40 -1.29 -3.92
CA ILE A 467 -2.82 -0.89 -3.82
C ILE A 467 -3.47 -1.16 -2.46
N ASN A 468 -3.24 -2.30 -1.81
CA ASN A 468 -3.94 -2.65 -0.55
C ASN A 468 -3.47 -1.77 0.65
N PRO A 469 -4.30 -0.89 1.24
CA PRO A 469 -3.89 -0.04 2.35
C PRO A 469 -3.76 -0.75 3.69
N ASP A 470 -4.38 -1.92 3.87
CA ASP A 470 -4.07 -2.79 5.01
C ASP A 470 -2.62 -3.32 4.88
N VAL A 471 -2.16 -3.58 3.64
CA VAL A 471 -0.74 -3.86 3.31
C VAL A 471 0.13 -2.60 3.36
N GLN A 472 -0.36 -1.42 2.98
CA GLN A 472 0.41 -0.17 3.05
C GLN A 472 0.68 0.27 4.50
N SER A 473 -0.30 0.08 5.39
CA SER A 473 -0.09 0.29 6.83
C SER A 473 0.89 -0.73 7.42
N SER A 474 0.96 -1.93 6.82
CA SER A 474 1.84 -3.00 7.29
C SER A 474 3.22 -2.98 6.63
N PHE A 475 3.47 -2.27 5.52
CA PHE A 475 4.76 -2.28 4.79
C PHE A 475 5.97 -2.05 5.70
N ARG A 476 5.90 -1.06 6.60
CA ARG A 476 6.97 -0.76 7.59
C ARG A 476 7.29 -1.94 8.49
N ASN A 477 6.29 -2.78 8.72
CA ASN A 477 6.34 -3.88 9.66
C ASN A 477 6.61 -5.20 8.90
N SER A 478 6.13 -5.34 7.66
CA SER A 478 6.08 -6.60 6.92
C SER A 478 7.09 -6.74 5.79
N VAL A 479 7.48 -5.62 5.17
CA VAL A 479 8.35 -5.60 3.98
C VAL A 479 9.70 -5.01 4.31
N GLU A 480 9.74 -3.79 4.87
CA GLU A 480 10.98 -3.09 5.22
C GLU A 480 11.95 -3.94 6.07
N PRO A 481 11.49 -4.69 7.10
CA PRO A 481 12.38 -5.52 7.92
C PRO A 481 13.03 -6.69 7.15
N VAL A 482 12.44 -7.13 6.03
CA VAL A 482 13.03 -8.18 5.19
C VAL A 482 14.29 -7.65 4.51
N TYR A 483 14.22 -6.46 3.91
CA TYR A 483 15.36 -5.81 3.27
C TYR A 483 16.44 -5.46 4.30
N ARG A 484 16.06 -4.82 5.41
CA ARG A 484 17.01 -4.44 6.47
C ARG A 484 17.66 -5.66 7.13
N GLY A 485 16.93 -6.76 7.30
CA GLY A 485 17.47 -8.01 7.83
C GLY A 485 18.56 -8.58 6.93
N LEU A 486 18.34 -8.59 5.61
CA LEU A 486 19.36 -9.00 4.64
C LEU A 486 20.60 -8.10 4.70
N VAL A 487 20.40 -6.77 4.71
CA VAL A 487 21.50 -5.81 4.77
C VAL A 487 22.29 -5.95 6.07
N SER A 488 21.60 -6.16 7.20
CA SER A 488 22.23 -6.40 8.49
C SER A 488 23.16 -7.61 8.47
N LEU A 489 22.75 -8.71 7.82
CA LEU A 489 23.55 -9.92 7.69
C LEU A 489 24.73 -9.75 6.71
N LEU A 490 24.50 -9.05 5.59
CA LEU A 490 25.56 -8.77 4.61
C LEU A 490 26.64 -7.83 5.16
N LEU A 491 26.27 -6.97 6.11
CA LEU A 491 27.16 -6.01 6.77
C LEU A 491 27.53 -6.42 8.20
N GLU A 492 27.45 -7.72 8.50
CA GLU A 492 27.95 -8.29 9.75
C GLU A 492 29.36 -8.84 9.52
N SER A 493 30.29 -8.53 10.41
CA SER A 493 31.66 -9.06 10.37
C SER A 493 32.13 -9.40 11.78
N ASP A 494 32.94 -10.44 11.90
CA ASP A 494 33.64 -10.74 13.14
C ASP A 494 34.66 -9.63 13.46
N ALA A 495 35.00 -9.50 14.75
CA ALA A 495 35.85 -8.41 15.23
C ALA A 495 37.25 -8.45 14.56
N GLY A 496 37.48 -7.54 13.62
CA GLY A 496 38.76 -7.38 12.91
C GLY A 496 38.76 -7.85 11.46
N GLU A 497 37.67 -8.46 10.97
CA GLU A 497 37.53 -8.83 9.56
C GLU A 497 36.92 -7.69 8.73
N THR A 498 37.43 -7.50 7.51
CA THR A 498 36.86 -6.56 6.54
C THR A 498 35.72 -7.23 5.79
N ILE A 499 34.57 -6.56 5.66
CA ILE A 499 33.44 -7.05 4.86
C ILE A 499 33.86 -7.20 3.40
N ALA A 500 33.49 -8.32 2.79
CA ALA A 500 33.78 -8.59 1.38
C ALA A 500 33.11 -7.57 0.45
N GLN A 501 33.81 -7.16 -0.62
CA GLN A 501 33.27 -6.21 -1.61
C GLN A 501 31.94 -6.66 -2.21
N SER A 502 31.80 -7.96 -2.49
CA SER A 502 30.55 -8.53 -3.01
C SER A 502 29.37 -8.38 -2.03
N SER A 503 29.63 -8.39 -0.72
CA SER A 503 28.60 -8.13 0.30
C SER A 503 28.23 -6.65 0.38
N LEU A 504 29.21 -5.74 0.27
CA LEU A 504 28.96 -4.29 0.19
C LEU A 504 28.12 -3.93 -1.05
N GLU A 505 28.47 -4.49 -2.21
CA GLU A 505 27.73 -4.30 -3.46
C GLU A 505 26.29 -4.83 -3.35
N LYS A 506 26.10 -6.02 -2.76
CA LYS A 506 24.77 -6.59 -2.52
C LYS A 506 23.97 -5.74 -1.54
N ALA A 507 24.56 -5.33 -0.41
CA ALA A 507 23.89 -4.49 0.59
C ALA A 507 23.41 -3.17 -0.02
N ARG A 508 24.27 -2.52 -0.82
CA ARG A 508 23.94 -1.32 -1.61
C ARG A 508 22.71 -1.56 -2.51
N LYS A 509 22.72 -2.61 -3.33
CA LYS A 509 21.60 -2.96 -4.22
C LYS A 509 20.30 -3.29 -3.47
N VAL A 510 20.38 -3.93 -2.30
CA VAL A 510 19.21 -4.24 -1.47
C VAL A 510 18.60 -2.97 -0.89
N MET A 511 19.42 -2.01 -0.43
CA MET A 511 18.93 -0.71 0.04
C MET A 511 18.26 0.11 -1.07
N GLU A 512 18.83 0.12 -2.28
CA GLU A 512 18.19 0.77 -3.44
C GLU A 512 16.86 0.12 -3.79
N SER A 513 16.80 -1.21 -3.72
CA SER A 513 15.55 -1.96 -3.94
C SER A 513 14.49 -1.64 -2.88
N LEU A 514 14.91 -1.41 -1.63
CA LEU A 514 14.02 -0.98 -0.55
C LEU A 514 13.46 0.42 -0.85
N GLN A 515 14.31 1.36 -1.27
CA GLN A 515 13.88 2.72 -1.60
C GLN A 515 12.87 2.74 -2.77
N LEU A 516 13.11 1.93 -3.80
CA LEU A 516 12.14 1.76 -4.89
C LEU A 516 10.82 1.17 -4.38
N ALA A 517 10.88 0.16 -3.50
CA ALA A 517 9.69 -0.42 -2.90
C ALA A 517 8.92 0.61 -2.05
N GLU A 518 9.62 1.48 -1.30
CA GLU A 518 9.02 2.58 -0.53
C GLU A 518 8.35 3.63 -1.42
N LEU A 519 8.97 3.98 -2.57
CA LEU A 519 8.40 4.90 -3.55
C LEU A 519 7.16 4.31 -4.22
N ASN A 520 7.22 3.07 -4.69
CA ASN A 520 6.07 2.37 -5.28
C ASN A 520 4.92 2.25 -4.27
N HIS A 521 5.26 1.97 -3.01
CA HIS A 521 4.32 1.95 -1.91
C HIS A 521 3.68 3.33 -1.66
N PHE A 522 4.47 4.40 -1.64
CA PHE A 522 3.97 5.77 -1.42
C PHE A 522 3.01 6.21 -2.54
N PHE A 523 3.34 5.94 -3.81
CA PHE A 523 2.53 6.35 -4.96
C PHE A 523 1.44 5.41 -5.39
N ARG A 524 1.41 4.22 -4.81
CA ARG A 524 0.41 3.22 -5.13
C ARG A 524 0.45 2.78 -6.61
N GLU A 525 1.65 2.77 -7.20
CA GLU A 525 1.91 2.50 -8.63
C GLU A 525 3.20 1.71 -8.82
N ALA A 526 3.19 0.79 -9.79
CA ALA A 526 4.32 -0.07 -10.14
C ALA A 526 5.12 0.41 -11.37
N CYS A 527 4.91 1.63 -11.85
CA CYS A 527 5.36 2.07 -13.18
C CYS A 527 6.49 3.11 -13.13
N LEU A 528 7.46 2.96 -12.24
CA LEU A 528 8.72 3.68 -12.35
C LEU A 528 9.73 2.75 -13.04
N ASP A 529 9.78 2.82 -14.38
CA ASP A 529 10.87 2.22 -15.16
C ASP A 529 12.13 3.08 -15.00
N ALA A 530 12.73 3.01 -13.82
CA ALA A 530 13.96 3.70 -13.52
C ALA A 530 15.13 2.92 -14.17
N GLN A 531 15.96 3.61 -14.95
CA GLN A 531 17.14 3.00 -15.57
C GLN A 531 18.29 3.00 -14.57
N GLU A 532 18.95 1.85 -14.40
CA GLU A 532 20.18 1.76 -13.62
C GLU A 532 21.29 2.53 -14.34
N ILE A 533 21.79 3.60 -13.73
CA ILE A 533 22.97 4.34 -14.20
C ILE A 533 24.07 4.12 -13.18
N ASP A 534 25.26 3.75 -13.65
CA ASP A 534 26.45 3.67 -12.81
C ASP A 534 26.94 5.08 -12.45
N ILE A 535 26.45 5.60 -11.32
CA ILE A 535 26.80 6.92 -10.80
C ILE A 535 28.31 7.05 -10.56
N ASP A 536 28.99 5.94 -10.23
CA ASP A 536 30.43 5.95 -9.93
C ASP A 536 31.27 6.33 -11.16
N ARG A 537 30.69 6.26 -12.37
CA ARG A 537 31.29 6.69 -13.64
C ARG A 537 30.77 8.03 -14.15
N LEU A 538 29.69 8.55 -13.56
CA LEU A 538 28.99 9.74 -14.05
C LEU A 538 29.73 11.03 -13.71
N ASP A 539 30.25 11.14 -12.49
CA ASP A 539 30.97 12.31 -12.00
C ASP A 539 32.27 11.88 -11.28
N PRO A 540 33.45 12.08 -11.89
CA PRO A 540 34.73 11.69 -11.30
C PRO A 540 35.13 12.51 -10.07
N HIS A 541 34.39 13.57 -9.73
CA HIS A 541 34.60 14.38 -8.53
C HIS A 541 33.48 14.23 -7.50
N ALA A 542 32.57 13.27 -7.67
CA ALA A 542 31.52 12.96 -6.71
C ALA A 542 31.87 11.73 -5.86
N ALA A 543 31.54 11.79 -4.58
CA ALA A 543 31.48 10.62 -3.70
C ALA A 543 30.03 10.30 -3.34
N VAL A 544 29.72 9.01 -3.22
CA VAL A 544 28.37 8.53 -2.92
C VAL A 544 28.34 7.94 -1.52
N ILE A 545 27.42 8.39 -0.65
CA ILE A 545 27.35 7.98 0.75
C ILE A 545 25.98 7.37 1.07
N TYR A 546 25.99 6.15 1.60
CA TYR A 546 24.82 5.41 2.07
C TYR A 546 24.82 5.30 3.59
N PRO A 547 24.24 6.26 4.34
CA PRO A 547 24.06 6.13 5.78
C PRO A 547 22.87 5.21 6.11
N ILE A 548 23.13 3.92 6.29
CA ILE A 548 22.14 2.85 6.50
C ILE A 548 21.82 2.69 7.99
N ILE A 549 20.55 2.88 8.35
CA ILE A 549 20.05 2.72 9.72
C ILE A 549 19.66 1.26 9.95
N LEU A 550 20.39 0.56 10.81
CA LEU A 550 20.01 -0.76 11.32
C LEU A 550 19.50 -0.65 12.75
N SER A 551 18.83 -1.69 13.24
CA SER A 551 18.14 -1.65 14.53
C SER A 551 19.09 -1.34 15.72
N ASP A 552 20.34 -1.78 15.63
CA ASP A 552 21.35 -1.76 16.69
C ASP A 552 22.58 -0.89 16.37
N ARG A 553 22.77 -0.50 15.10
CA ARG A 553 23.93 0.25 14.61
C ARG A 553 23.62 1.09 13.37
N LEU A 554 24.53 2.01 13.06
CA LEU A 554 24.56 2.76 11.79
C LEU A 554 25.71 2.21 10.94
N GLU A 555 25.41 1.83 9.70
CA GLU A 555 26.41 1.43 8.72
C GLU A 555 26.56 2.52 7.67
N VAL A 556 27.77 2.80 7.22
CA VAL A 556 28.00 3.74 6.12
C VAL A 556 28.81 3.07 5.03
N ILE A 557 28.23 2.97 3.83
CA ILE A 557 28.95 2.57 2.61
C ILE A 557 29.32 3.84 1.86
N LEU A 558 30.60 3.96 1.51
CA LEU A 558 31.18 5.07 0.78
C LEU A 558 31.67 4.56 -0.58
N SER A 559 31.13 5.12 -1.66
CA SER A 559 31.64 4.93 -3.01
C SER A 559 32.52 6.11 -3.40
N LEU A 560 33.72 5.80 -3.88
CA LEU A 560 34.66 6.79 -4.43
C LEU A 560 34.95 6.43 -5.89
N PRO A 561 35.13 7.42 -6.77
CA PRO A 561 35.39 7.17 -8.19
C PRO A 561 36.58 6.24 -8.40
N ASN A 562 36.36 5.18 -9.18
CA ASN A 562 37.38 4.18 -9.54
C ASN A 562 38.06 3.48 -8.34
N GLN A 563 37.40 3.41 -7.18
CA GLN A 563 37.89 2.69 -5.99
C GLN A 563 36.91 1.59 -5.56
N PRO A 564 37.39 0.54 -4.86
CA PRO A 564 36.49 -0.39 -4.17
C PRO A 564 35.65 0.35 -3.12
N LEU A 565 34.46 -0.19 -2.81
CA LEU A 565 33.58 0.37 -1.80
C LEU A 565 34.28 0.40 -0.44
N GLN A 566 34.22 1.55 0.20
CA GLN A 566 34.67 1.73 1.57
C GLN A 566 33.49 1.60 2.53
N HIS A 567 33.76 1.21 3.76
CA HIS A 567 32.72 0.92 4.74
C HIS A 567 33.21 1.23 6.16
N TYR A 568 32.29 1.69 7.00
CA TYR A 568 32.51 1.78 8.44
C TYR A 568 31.19 1.70 9.23
N SER A 569 31.30 1.18 10.45
CA SER A 569 30.18 0.96 11.37
C SER A 569 30.26 1.88 12.59
N GLN A 570 29.10 2.36 13.06
CA GLN A 570 28.95 3.19 14.24
C GLN A 570 27.97 2.53 15.23
N LYS A 571 28.43 2.31 16.46
CA LYS A 571 27.62 1.68 17.51
C LYS A 571 26.62 2.67 18.11
N ILE A 572 25.49 2.85 17.44
CA ILE A 572 24.34 3.64 17.87
C ILE A 572 23.05 2.95 17.44
N SER A 573 22.14 2.70 18.39
CA SER A 573 20.85 2.09 18.05
C SER A 573 19.99 3.04 17.20
N GLN A 574 19.12 2.48 16.36
CA GLN A 574 18.16 3.26 15.55
C GLN A 574 17.45 4.33 16.37
N ALA A 575 16.86 3.95 17.51
CA ALA A 575 16.10 4.89 18.34
C ALA A 575 16.94 6.05 18.88
N GLN A 576 18.21 5.80 19.22
CA GLN A 576 19.12 6.85 19.67
C GLN A 576 19.51 7.77 18.51
N LEU A 577 19.77 7.21 17.33
CA LEU A 577 20.11 7.97 16.13
C LEU A 577 18.94 8.84 15.68
N GLU A 578 17.74 8.27 15.57
CA GLU A 578 16.51 8.98 15.21
C GLU A 578 16.23 10.13 16.18
N GLN A 579 16.46 9.94 17.48
CA GLN A 579 16.34 11.00 18.47
C GLN A 579 17.34 12.15 18.20
N VAL A 580 18.58 11.86 17.81
CA VAL A 580 19.59 12.89 17.47
C VAL A 580 19.17 13.65 16.20
N ILE A 581 18.68 12.95 15.19
CA ILE A 581 18.16 13.52 13.94
C ILE A 581 16.96 14.43 14.21
N GLU A 582 16.00 13.95 15.02
CA GLU A 582 14.81 14.71 15.40
C GLU A 582 15.18 15.99 16.16
N GLN A 583 16.11 15.89 17.13
CA GLN A 583 16.62 17.05 17.85
C GLN A 583 17.34 18.04 16.94
N PHE A 584 18.11 17.55 15.97
CA PHE A 584 18.76 18.39 14.96
C PHE A 584 17.71 19.16 14.15
N ARG A 585 16.75 18.46 13.53
CA ARG A 585 15.67 19.04 12.75
C ARG A 585 14.86 20.07 13.56
N HIS A 586 14.39 19.68 14.74
CA HIS A 586 13.54 20.54 15.58
C HIS A 586 14.24 21.84 16.00
N HIS A 587 15.54 21.79 16.32
CA HIS A 587 16.29 22.98 16.70
C HIS A 587 16.70 23.86 15.51
N LEU A 588 16.92 23.27 14.34
CA LEU A 588 17.35 23.99 13.13
C LEU A 588 16.26 24.91 12.58
N VAL A 589 14.99 24.50 12.67
CA VAL A 589 13.82 25.25 12.16
C VAL A 589 13.48 26.45 13.06
N ILE A 590 14.01 26.53 14.28
CA ILE A 590 13.74 27.63 15.21
C ILE A 590 14.90 28.62 15.19
N ARG A 591 14.74 29.74 14.48
CA ARG A 591 15.76 30.81 14.30
C ARG A 591 16.44 31.28 15.59
N SER A 592 15.72 31.31 16.72
CA SER A 592 16.25 31.79 18.00
C SER A 592 17.12 30.76 18.75
N ARG A 593 17.09 29.48 18.35
CA ARG A 593 17.83 28.41 19.02
C ARG A 593 19.17 28.17 18.33
N ARG A 594 20.26 28.21 19.11
CA ARG A 594 21.62 27.86 18.63
C ARG A 594 22.06 26.44 19.00
N ASN A 595 21.24 25.72 19.76
CA ASN A 595 21.60 24.42 20.33
C ASN A 595 21.60 23.26 19.31
N PHE A 596 21.30 23.53 18.03
CA PHE A 596 21.37 22.52 16.97
C PHE A 596 22.81 22.08 16.67
N SER A 597 23.82 22.90 16.98
CA SER A 597 25.23 22.63 16.65
C SER A 597 25.76 21.33 17.26
N ARG A 598 25.33 20.96 18.47
CA ARG A 598 25.74 19.70 19.12
C ARG A 598 25.21 18.48 18.34
N SER A 599 23.94 18.51 17.94
CA SER A 599 23.36 17.42 17.15
C SER A 599 23.93 17.39 15.74
N ALA A 600 24.16 18.56 15.12
CA ALA A 600 24.82 18.69 13.83
C ALA A 600 26.23 18.06 13.83
N GLN A 601 27.02 18.37 14.86
CA GLN A 601 28.36 17.81 15.03
C GLN A 601 28.31 16.31 15.31
N LYS A 602 27.38 15.86 16.15
CA LYS A 602 27.24 14.43 16.41
C LYS A 602 26.92 13.64 15.14
N LEU A 603 26.05 14.17 14.27
CA LEU A 603 25.70 13.55 12.99
C LEU A 603 26.88 13.61 12.00
N TYR A 604 27.61 14.74 11.94
CA TYR A 604 28.84 14.84 11.16
C TYR A 604 29.87 13.78 11.58
N ASP A 605 30.08 13.60 12.88
CA ASP A 605 31.03 12.63 13.43
C ASP A 605 30.67 11.18 13.09
N LEU A 606 29.36 10.89 13.04
CA LEU A 606 28.84 9.56 12.73
C LEU A 606 28.91 9.24 11.23
N VAL A 607 28.62 10.21 10.36
CA VAL A 607 28.37 9.97 8.92
C VAL A 607 29.45 10.52 7.99
N ILE A 608 30.17 11.57 8.35
CA ILE A 608 31.10 12.24 7.44
C ILE A 608 32.54 12.14 7.91
N ARG A 609 32.81 12.36 9.20
CA ARG A 609 34.17 12.42 9.74
C ARG A 609 35.05 11.22 9.35
N PRO A 610 34.57 9.97 9.38
CA PRO A 610 35.39 8.82 8.98
C PRO A 610 35.76 8.81 7.49
N ALA A 611 34.99 9.49 6.63
CA ALA A 611 35.20 9.55 5.19
C ALA A 611 36.15 10.69 4.74
N VAL A 612 36.38 11.71 5.57
CA VAL A 612 37.08 12.96 5.19
C VAL A 612 38.46 12.71 4.56
N ASP A 613 39.23 11.76 5.08
CA ASP A 613 40.55 11.42 4.53
C ASP A 613 40.45 10.85 3.11
N GLY A 614 39.46 9.97 2.87
CA GLY A 614 39.19 9.40 1.56
C GLY A 614 38.68 10.45 0.56
N LEU A 615 37.78 11.33 1.01
CA LEU A 615 37.24 12.43 0.21
C LEU A 615 38.35 13.41 -0.21
N SER A 616 39.23 13.78 0.72
CA SER A 616 40.32 14.73 0.46
C SER A 616 41.37 14.15 -0.50
N LYS A 617 41.79 12.90 -0.30
CA LYS A 617 42.78 12.22 -1.16
C LYS A 617 42.29 12.08 -2.60
N ASN A 618 40.99 11.97 -2.82
CA ASN A 618 40.38 11.83 -4.14
C ASN A 618 39.88 13.16 -4.73
N SER A 619 40.19 14.30 -4.11
CA SER A 619 39.80 15.63 -4.59
C SER A 619 38.29 15.78 -4.84
N ILE A 620 37.48 15.12 -4.02
CA ILE A 620 36.02 15.13 -4.13
C ILE A 620 35.49 16.56 -3.92
N LYS A 621 34.54 16.96 -4.78
CA LYS A 621 33.86 18.26 -4.73
C LYS A 621 32.37 18.14 -4.43
N THR A 622 31.77 17.00 -4.78
CA THR A 622 30.34 16.75 -4.59
C THR A 622 30.11 15.53 -3.71
N LEU A 623 29.22 15.65 -2.73
CA LEU A 623 28.72 14.53 -1.94
C LEU A 623 27.28 14.23 -2.36
N VAL A 624 27.08 13.03 -2.89
CA VAL A 624 25.77 12.49 -3.24
C VAL A 624 25.32 11.57 -2.12
N ILE A 625 24.29 11.97 -1.39
CA ILE A 625 23.78 11.22 -0.24
C ILE A 625 22.55 10.42 -0.66
N ILE A 626 22.52 9.15 -0.29
CA ILE A 626 21.35 8.27 -0.40
C ILE A 626 20.74 8.16 0.99
N PRO A 627 19.85 9.09 1.39
CA PRO A 627 19.37 9.12 2.76
C PRO A 627 18.49 7.90 3.06
N ASP A 628 18.73 7.28 4.22
CA ASP A 628 17.90 6.19 4.76
C ASP A 628 17.00 6.69 5.90
N GLY A 629 15.72 6.33 5.85
CA GLY A 629 14.74 6.62 6.90
C GLY A 629 14.75 8.08 7.36
N ALA A 630 15.01 8.30 8.65
CA ALA A 630 14.94 9.63 9.26
C ALA A 630 15.96 10.63 8.67
N PHE A 631 17.07 10.17 8.07
CA PHE A 631 18.04 11.03 7.41
C PHE A 631 17.46 11.81 6.23
N ALA A 632 16.38 11.32 5.61
CA ALA A 632 15.74 12.00 4.50
C ALA A 632 15.17 13.38 4.90
N ASN A 633 14.95 13.63 6.20
CA ASN A 633 14.31 14.86 6.69
C ASN A 633 15.29 15.90 7.23
N ILE A 634 16.59 15.73 7.00
CA ILE A 634 17.60 16.68 7.48
C ILE A 634 18.45 17.23 6.33
N PRO A 635 18.91 18.48 6.43
CA PRO A 635 19.83 19.05 5.47
C PRO A 635 21.27 18.64 5.82
N PHE A 636 21.86 17.77 5.02
CA PHE A 636 23.27 17.38 5.19
C PHE A 636 24.21 18.60 5.09
N SER A 637 23.81 19.64 4.36
CA SER A 637 24.51 20.92 4.24
C SER A 637 24.76 21.64 5.56
N ALA A 638 23.90 21.42 6.57
CA ALA A 638 24.04 22.04 7.88
C ALA A 638 24.70 21.12 8.94
N LEU A 639 25.22 19.96 8.54
CA LEU A 639 26.14 19.20 9.41
C LEU A 639 27.40 20.05 9.65
N PHE A 640 27.96 19.96 10.85
CA PHE A 640 28.96 20.90 11.33
C PHE A 640 30.14 20.17 11.95
N ASP A 641 31.36 20.40 11.49
CA ASP A 641 32.52 19.65 11.97
C ASP A 641 33.09 20.17 13.31
N GLY A 642 32.61 21.35 13.75
CA GLY A 642 33.11 22.11 14.89
C GLY A 642 33.62 23.50 14.51
N GLN A 643 33.93 23.72 13.24
CA GLN A 643 34.46 24.96 12.66
C GLN A 643 33.64 25.44 11.46
N HIS A 644 33.35 24.54 10.51
CA HIS A 644 32.65 24.82 9.27
C HIS A 644 31.44 23.90 9.08
N TYR A 645 30.44 24.39 8.35
CA TYR A 645 29.35 23.58 7.84
C TYR A 645 29.79 22.77 6.63
N LEU A 646 29.24 21.57 6.45
CA LEU A 646 29.61 20.68 5.35
C LEU A 646 29.48 21.33 3.97
N ILE A 647 28.52 22.24 3.79
CA ILE A 647 28.31 22.99 2.55
C ILE A 647 29.46 23.94 2.20
N GLU A 648 30.28 24.34 3.18
CA GLU A 648 31.47 25.16 2.95
C GLU A 648 32.56 24.38 2.23
N ASP A 649 32.61 23.06 2.41
CA ASP A 649 33.63 22.19 1.82
C ASP A 649 33.17 21.48 0.55
N TYR A 650 31.89 21.08 0.49
CA TYR A 650 31.37 20.25 -0.60
C TYR A 650 30.02 20.73 -1.13
N SER A 651 29.81 20.53 -2.44
CA SER A 651 28.48 20.53 -3.05
C SER A 651 27.70 19.31 -2.60
N ILE A 652 26.39 19.45 -2.37
CA ILE A 652 25.58 18.37 -1.79
C ILE A 652 24.35 18.14 -2.65
N ALA A 653 24.11 16.87 -2.98
CA ALA A 653 22.91 16.39 -3.63
C ALA A 653 22.36 15.16 -2.91
N LEU A 654 21.06 14.96 -3.01
CA LEU A 654 20.35 13.81 -2.46
C LEU A 654 19.77 12.99 -3.62
N THR A 655 19.79 11.67 -3.51
CA THR A 655 19.09 10.80 -4.46
C THR A 655 18.39 9.65 -3.73
N PRO A 656 17.15 9.28 -4.11
CA PRO A 656 16.46 8.14 -3.51
C PRO A 656 16.99 6.77 -3.99
N GLY A 657 18.17 6.72 -4.62
CA GLY A 657 18.81 5.51 -5.15
C GLY A 657 19.71 5.79 -6.36
N LEU A 658 20.37 4.76 -6.92
CA LEU A 658 21.21 4.88 -8.13
C LEU A 658 20.41 4.90 -9.44
N GLN A 659 19.10 4.63 -9.38
CA GLN A 659 18.24 4.57 -10.56
C GLN A 659 17.71 5.98 -10.88
N LEU A 660 18.54 6.77 -11.56
CA LEU A 660 18.18 8.12 -12.00
C LEU A 660 17.56 8.10 -13.40
N LEU A 661 16.77 9.11 -13.73
CA LEU A 661 16.44 9.39 -15.13
C LEU A 661 17.72 9.82 -15.86
N ASN A 662 17.88 9.39 -17.12
CA ASN A 662 19.11 9.56 -17.91
C ASN A 662 19.72 10.98 -17.75
N PRO A 663 20.97 11.11 -17.24
CA PRO A 663 21.52 12.41 -16.88
C PRO A 663 21.86 13.16 -18.17
N ARG A 664 21.27 14.33 -18.36
CA ARG A 664 21.67 15.26 -19.41
C ARG A 664 22.19 16.53 -18.76
N SER A 665 23.33 17.01 -19.23
CA SER A 665 23.83 18.31 -18.78
C SER A 665 22.96 19.43 -19.36
N LEU A 666 22.68 20.44 -18.53
CA LEU A 666 21.97 21.65 -18.95
C LEU A 666 22.70 22.41 -20.07
N THR A 667 24.01 22.19 -20.25
CA THR A 667 24.82 22.74 -21.36
C THR A 667 24.34 22.29 -22.73
N GLN A 668 23.55 21.21 -22.82
CA GLN A 668 23.05 20.63 -24.06
C GLN A 668 21.59 21.03 -24.35
N VAL A 669 21.00 21.92 -23.55
CA VAL A 669 19.58 22.28 -23.63
C VAL A 669 19.42 23.80 -23.75
N LYS A 670 18.60 24.27 -24.70
CA LYS A 670 18.23 25.69 -24.77
C LYS A 670 17.34 26.01 -23.56
N LEU A 671 17.87 26.78 -22.61
CA LEU A 671 17.16 27.11 -21.37
C LEU A 671 15.94 27.98 -21.67
N LYS A 672 14.75 27.42 -21.44
CA LYS A 672 13.46 28.10 -21.42
C LYS A 672 12.75 27.71 -20.12
N THR A 673 12.09 28.65 -19.47
CA THR A 673 11.52 28.42 -18.15
C THR A 673 10.01 28.69 -18.14
N LEU A 674 9.25 27.84 -17.46
CA LEU A 674 7.92 28.19 -16.99
C LEU A 674 8.06 28.63 -15.53
N ILE A 675 7.68 29.88 -15.23
CA ILE A 675 7.70 30.40 -13.86
C ILE A 675 6.27 30.71 -13.43
N ALA A 676 5.89 30.22 -12.25
CA ALA A 676 4.56 30.38 -11.69
C ALA A 676 4.67 30.82 -10.22
N GLY A 677 3.74 31.66 -9.75
CA GLY A 677 3.71 31.98 -8.32
C GLY A 677 2.51 32.78 -7.83
N LEU A 678 2.32 32.75 -6.51
CA LEU A 678 1.29 33.50 -5.79
C LEU A 678 1.93 34.63 -5.00
N THR A 679 1.45 35.85 -5.22
CA THR A 679 1.92 37.06 -4.53
C THR A 679 0.84 37.65 -3.62
N GLU A 680 -0.41 37.33 -3.92
CA GLU A 680 -1.58 37.75 -3.14
C GLU A 680 -2.08 36.63 -2.23
N LYS A 681 -2.92 37.00 -1.26
CA LYS A 681 -3.57 36.06 -0.35
C LYS A 681 -4.57 35.19 -1.12
N VAL A 682 -4.49 33.87 -0.94
CA VAL A 682 -5.45 32.89 -1.48
C VAL A 682 -5.91 32.01 -0.31
N ASP A 683 -7.22 31.87 -0.13
CA ASP A 683 -7.83 31.21 1.04
C ASP A 683 -7.26 31.71 2.39
N ASP A 684 -6.72 30.79 3.19
CA ASP A 684 -6.09 31.06 4.49
C ASP A 684 -4.58 31.31 4.37
N PHE A 685 -4.01 31.23 3.17
CA PHE A 685 -2.58 31.39 2.93
C PHE A 685 -2.23 32.85 2.66
N ALA A 686 -1.32 33.39 3.46
CA ALA A 686 -0.84 34.76 3.32
C ALA A 686 -0.13 34.98 1.97
N GLY A 687 -0.25 36.17 1.39
CA GLY A 687 0.49 36.53 0.19
C GLY A 687 2.01 36.52 0.42
N LEU A 688 2.75 36.07 -0.60
CA LEU A 688 4.21 36.03 -0.60
C LEU A 688 4.74 37.29 -1.30
N GLU A 689 5.04 38.33 -0.52
CA GLU A 689 5.42 39.66 -1.01
C GLU A 689 6.65 39.65 -1.92
N TYR A 690 7.65 38.81 -1.60
CA TYR A 690 8.93 38.78 -2.31
C TYR A 690 8.94 37.86 -3.53
N VAL A 691 7.93 37.02 -3.73
CA VAL A 691 7.76 36.22 -4.95
C VAL A 691 7.69 37.11 -6.20
N THR A 692 7.10 38.31 -6.10
CA THR A 692 7.12 39.28 -7.21
C THR A 692 8.55 39.62 -7.65
N SER A 693 9.45 39.80 -6.68
CA SER A 693 10.85 40.14 -6.95
C SER A 693 11.62 38.93 -7.49
N GLU A 694 11.37 37.75 -6.92
CA GLU A 694 11.93 36.48 -7.37
C GLU A 694 11.60 36.19 -8.84
N LEU A 695 10.32 36.21 -9.21
CA LEU A 695 9.88 35.91 -10.58
C LEU A 695 10.43 36.93 -11.59
N LYS A 696 10.48 38.22 -11.22
CA LYS A 696 11.07 39.27 -12.08
C LYS A 696 12.56 39.07 -12.31
N GLU A 697 13.31 38.72 -11.27
CA GLU A 697 14.75 38.44 -11.39
C GLU A 697 15.01 37.26 -12.33
N ILE A 698 14.23 36.17 -12.22
CA ILE A 698 14.36 35.00 -13.10
C ILE A 698 14.01 35.35 -14.55
N ALA A 699 12.85 36.00 -14.77
CA ALA A 699 12.39 36.39 -16.10
C ALA A 699 13.33 37.39 -16.80
N SER A 700 14.08 38.19 -16.05
CA SER A 700 15.08 39.11 -16.61
C SER A 700 16.33 38.42 -17.15
N ARG A 701 16.55 37.15 -16.79
CA ARG A 701 17.79 36.39 -17.09
C ARG A 701 17.56 35.22 -18.06
N ILE A 702 16.37 34.63 -18.05
CA ILE A 702 16.02 33.46 -18.87
C ILE A 702 14.70 33.72 -19.58
N ASP A 703 14.60 33.32 -20.85
CA ASP A 703 13.33 33.33 -21.59
C ASP A 703 12.27 32.53 -20.80
N SER A 704 11.25 33.24 -20.33
CA SER A 704 10.31 32.73 -19.33
C SER A 704 8.87 33.00 -19.69
N ARG A 705 8.03 31.97 -19.62
CA ARG A 705 6.58 32.14 -19.54
C ARG A 705 6.21 32.34 -18.07
N VAL A 706 5.52 33.43 -17.77
CA VAL A 706 5.16 33.82 -16.40
C VAL A 706 3.65 33.62 -16.18
N LEU A 707 3.29 32.90 -15.12
CA LEU A 707 1.93 32.78 -14.59
C LEU A 707 1.90 33.35 -13.16
N VAL A 708 1.10 34.37 -12.88
CA VAL A 708 1.03 34.97 -11.54
C VAL A 708 -0.42 35.17 -11.13
N ASN A 709 -0.74 34.87 -9.87
CA ASN A 709 -2.07 35.05 -9.29
C ASN A 709 -3.16 34.46 -10.22
N GLN A 710 -4.10 35.27 -10.73
CA GLN A 710 -5.21 34.82 -11.59
C GLN A 710 -4.77 34.06 -12.85
N ASP A 711 -3.54 34.28 -13.32
CA ASP A 711 -2.98 33.54 -14.47
C ASP A 711 -2.37 32.19 -14.06
N PHE A 712 -2.09 31.98 -12.77
CA PHE A 712 -1.58 30.73 -12.21
C PHE A 712 -2.71 29.85 -11.69
N THR A 713 -3.46 29.26 -12.63
CA THR A 713 -4.49 28.25 -12.34
C THR A 713 -3.99 26.84 -12.58
N SER A 714 -4.65 25.85 -11.97
CA SER A 714 -4.39 24.41 -12.19
C SER A 714 -4.42 24.04 -13.69
N GLU A 715 -5.45 24.49 -14.40
CA GLU A 715 -5.62 24.22 -15.83
C GLU A 715 -4.59 24.98 -16.69
N ALA A 716 -4.25 26.24 -16.36
CA ALA A 716 -3.21 26.98 -17.09
C ALA A 716 -1.84 26.32 -16.94
N LEU A 717 -1.49 25.90 -15.73
CA LEU A 717 -0.26 25.14 -15.46
C LEU A 717 -0.23 23.86 -16.28
N LYS A 718 -1.34 23.10 -16.28
CA LYS A 718 -1.49 21.87 -17.06
C LYS A 718 -1.26 22.11 -18.55
N GLN A 719 -1.86 23.15 -19.12
CA GLN A 719 -1.74 23.47 -20.55
C GLN A 719 -0.31 23.87 -20.92
N GLU A 720 0.33 24.75 -20.15
CA GLU A 720 1.72 25.17 -20.40
C GLU A 720 2.69 23.99 -20.27
N ILE A 721 2.45 23.09 -19.32
CA ILE A 721 3.28 21.89 -19.17
C ILE A 721 2.99 20.91 -20.32
N GLN A 722 1.75 20.59 -20.64
CA GLN A 722 1.42 19.58 -21.65
C GLN A 722 1.86 19.97 -23.08
N TYR A 723 1.73 21.24 -23.47
CA TYR A 723 1.83 21.65 -24.88
C TYR A 723 3.11 22.42 -25.24
N SER A 724 3.96 22.77 -24.27
CA SER A 724 5.23 23.46 -24.51
C SER A 724 6.42 22.68 -23.96
N ASP A 725 7.58 22.76 -24.58
CA ASP A 725 8.81 22.08 -24.12
C ASP A 725 9.63 23.01 -23.20
N TYR A 726 9.21 23.16 -21.94
CA TYR A 726 9.97 23.89 -20.91
C TYR A 726 10.88 22.93 -20.12
N PRO A 727 12.23 22.98 -20.28
CA PRO A 727 13.16 22.16 -19.50
C PRO A 727 13.26 22.59 -18.04
N LEU A 728 12.96 23.86 -17.73
CA LEU A 728 12.97 24.39 -16.37
C LEU A 728 11.55 24.79 -15.97
N ILE A 729 11.12 24.35 -14.79
CA ILE A 729 9.84 24.77 -14.18
C ILE A 729 10.13 25.32 -12.79
N HIS A 730 9.66 26.52 -12.51
CA HIS A 730 9.81 27.18 -11.22
C HIS A 730 8.43 27.52 -10.66
N ILE A 731 8.12 27.04 -9.47
CA ILE A 731 6.84 27.31 -8.80
C ILE A 731 7.14 27.93 -7.43
N ALA A 732 6.77 29.19 -7.27
CA ALA A 732 6.90 29.97 -6.05
C ALA A 732 5.51 30.18 -5.41
N THR A 733 5.05 29.15 -4.70
CA THR A 733 3.74 29.13 -4.04
C THR A 733 3.78 28.32 -2.75
N HIS A 734 2.75 28.46 -1.92
CA HIS A 734 2.54 27.57 -0.77
C HIS A 734 2.35 26.14 -1.24
N GLY A 735 3.10 25.22 -0.64
CA GLY A 735 2.91 23.79 -0.88
C GLY A 735 3.21 23.01 0.38
N GLN A 736 2.48 21.92 0.60
CA GLN A 736 2.70 21.03 1.73
C GLN A 736 3.04 19.64 1.20
N PHE A 737 4.12 19.03 1.71
CA PHE A 737 4.48 17.65 1.40
C PHE A 737 4.39 16.76 2.64
N SER A 738 3.61 15.68 2.54
CA SER A 738 3.35 14.74 3.64
C SER A 738 3.61 13.30 3.17
N SER A 739 3.78 12.39 4.11
CA SER A 739 3.74 10.94 3.85
C SER A 739 2.33 10.43 3.58
N SER A 740 1.32 11.30 3.71
CA SER A 740 -0.05 11.12 3.24
C SER A 740 -0.25 11.86 1.91
N LEU A 741 -0.74 11.14 0.89
CA LEU A 741 -1.09 11.73 -0.40
C LEU A 741 -2.18 12.81 -0.26
N GLU A 742 -3.14 12.62 0.65
CA GLU A 742 -4.27 13.55 0.87
C GLU A 742 -3.83 14.91 1.45
N ASP A 743 -2.71 14.94 2.17
CA ASP A 743 -2.18 16.16 2.80
C ASP A 743 -1.08 16.83 1.96
N THR A 744 -0.80 16.30 0.76
CA THR A 744 0.23 16.80 -0.15
C THR A 744 -0.40 17.63 -1.27
N PHE A 745 -0.06 18.92 -1.35
CA PHE A 745 -0.61 19.83 -2.37
C PHE A 745 0.33 21.00 -2.72
N LEU A 746 0.10 21.61 -3.89
CA LEU A 746 0.56 22.95 -4.26
C LEU A 746 -0.65 23.88 -4.37
N LEU A 747 -0.53 25.12 -3.92
CA LEU A 747 -1.60 26.11 -4.01
C LEU A 747 -1.53 26.84 -5.36
N ALA A 748 -2.56 26.71 -6.17
CA ALA A 748 -2.82 27.58 -7.32
C ALA A 748 -3.86 28.64 -6.94
N TRP A 749 -4.16 29.56 -7.86
CA TRP A 749 -5.12 30.63 -7.59
C TRP A 749 -6.57 30.14 -7.44
N ASP A 750 -6.94 29.13 -8.21
CA ASP A 750 -8.29 28.58 -8.29
C ASP A 750 -8.52 27.42 -7.32
N GLU A 751 -7.49 26.62 -7.06
CA GLU A 751 -7.61 25.43 -6.21
C GLU A 751 -6.27 24.96 -5.60
N ARG A 752 -6.37 23.96 -4.72
CA ARG A 752 -5.22 23.19 -4.24
C ARG A 752 -4.98 22.03 -5.20
N ILE A 753 -3.87 22.07 -5.93
CA ILE A 753 -3.43 20.99 -6.80
C ILE A 753 -2.88 19.86 -5.92
N ASN A 754 -3.61 18.75 -5.81
CA ASN A 754 -3.16 17.61 -5.01
C ASN A 754 -2.09 16.78 -5.76
N ILE A 755 -1.45 15.84 -5.07
CA ILE A 755 -0.36 15.03 -5.66
C ILE A 755 -0.76 14.18 -6.87
N ASN A 756 -2.03 13.75 -6.98
CA ASN A 756 -2.51 12.95 -8.12
C ASN A 756 -2.82 13.84 -9.34
N GLU A 757 -3.37 15.03 -9.12
CA GLU A 757 -3.54 16.06 -10.15
C GLU A 757 -2.19 16.57 -10.64
N LEU A 758 -1.28 16.89 -9.72
CA LEU A 758 0.09 17.30 -10.04
C LEU A 758 0.83 16.21 -10.82
N ASP A 759 0.69 14.94 -10.42
CA ASP A 759 1.21 13.82 -11.20
C ASP A 759 0.61 13.77 -12.61
N SER A 760 -0.70 13.95 -12.75
CA SER A 760 -1.36 13.97 -14.06
C SER A 760 -0.88 15.13 -14.94
N ILE A 761 -0.64 16.29 -14.34
CA ILE A 761 -0.09 17.48 -14.99
C ILE A 761 1.34 17.20 -15.49
N LEU A 762 2.18 16.56 -14.66
CA LEU A 762 3.59 16.36 -14.97
C LEU A 762 3.84 15.13 -15.85
N LYS A 763 3.03 14.06 -15.74
CA LYS A 763 3.05 12.88 -16.62
C LYS A 763 2.53 13.16 -18.02
N ALA A 764 1.88 14.28 -18.28
CA ALA A 764 1.44 14.63 -19.64
C ALA A 764 2.60 14.61 -20.67
N ARG A 765 3.86 14.67 -20.21
CA ARG A 765 5.08 14.56 -21.03
C ARG A 765 5.78 13.18 -21.00
N SER A 766 5.37 12.24 -20.16
CA SER A 766 6.18 11.06 -19.79
C SER A 766 6.35 10.00 -20.89
N GLY A 767 5.69 10.15 -22.05
CA GLY A 767 5.86 9.27 -23.20
C GLY A 767 7.13 9.53 -24.04
N ASP A 768 7.77 10.70 -23.88
CA ASP A 768 8.97 11.08 -24.63
C ASP A 768 10.06 11.64 -23.69
N LEU A 769 11.07 10.82 -23.39
CA LEU A 769 12.21 11.17 -22.52
C LEU A 769 13.03 12.37 -23.04
N THR A 770 12.87 12.77 -24.30
CA THR A 770 13.51 13.98 -24.84
C THR A 770 12.86 15.28 -24.36
N LYS A 771 11.65 15.20 -23.80
CA LYS A 771 10.84 16.31 -23.27
C LYS A 771 10.74 16.36 -21.75
N ALA A 772 11.53 15.53 -21.07
CA ALA A 772 11.59 15.47 -19.61
C ALA A 772 11.98 16.82 -19.00
N ILE A 773 11.47 17.10 -17.80
CA ILE A 773 11.83 18.30 -17.05
C ILE A 773 13.27 18.14 -16.56
N GLU A 774 14.17 19.05 -16.91
CA GLU A 774 15.57 19.00 -16.50
C GLU A 774 15.76 19.51 -15.06
N LEU A 775 14.93 20.47 -14.63
CA LEU A 775 14.91 20.97 -13.26
C LEU A 775 13.52 21.50 -12.89
N LEU A 776 12.95 20.94 -11.82
CA LEU A 776 11.77 21.46 -11.14
C LEU A 776 12.21 22.21 -9.87
N VAL A 777 11.83 23.48 -9.71
CA VAL A 777 12.12 24.29 -8.52
C VAL A 777 10.82 24.58 -7.79
N LEU A 778 10.77 24.21 -6.51
CA LEU A 778 9.66 24.45 -5.61
C LEU A 778 10.12 25.39 -4.50
N SER A 779 9.84 26.69 -4.66
CA SER A 779 10.54 27.76 -3.94
C SER A 779 9.94 28.12 -2.57
N ALA A 780 8.66 27.81 -2.32
CA ALA A 780 7.93 28.20 -1.11
C ALA A 780 7.13 27.05 -0.46
N CYS A 781 7.61 25.82 -0.61
CA CYS A 781 6.99 24.64 0.00
C CYS A 781 7.42 24.43 1.46
N GLU A 782 6.60 23.72 2.21
CA GLU A 782 6.92 23.18 3.53
C GLU A 782 6.75 21.65 3.51
N THR A 783 7.63 20.94 4.22
CA THR A 783 7.34 19.54 4.55
C THR A 783 6.57 19.48 5.85
N ALA A 784 5.61 18.55 5.93
CA ALA A 784 4.81 18.31 7.11
C ALA A 784 5.72 18.10 8.33
N THR A 785 5.58 18.98 9.33
CA THR A 785 6.38 18.94 10.54
C THR A 785 6.04 17.67 11.34
N GLY A 786 7.06 16.90 11.74
CA GLY A 786 6.88 15.65 12.48
C GLY A 786 6.65 14.42 11.61
N ASP A 787 6.67 14.57 10.29
CA ASP A 787 6.61 13.45 9.35
C ASP A 787 8.03 12.99 8.98
N ASN A 788 8.37 11.74 9.31
CA ASN A 788 9.67 11.13 9.01
C ASN A 788 9.82 10.68 7.54
N ARG A 789 8.79 10.85 6.70
CA ARG A 789 8.77 10.42 5.30
C ARG A 789 8.24 11.49 4.34
N ALA A 790 8.05 12.73 4.80
CA ALA A 790 7.65 13.82 3.91
C ALA A 790 8.68 14.04 2.78
N ALA A 791 9.95 13.75 3.04
CA ALA A 791 11.01 13.77 2.02
C ALA A 791 10.80 12.72 0.90
N LEU A 792 10.18 11.57 1.18
CA LEU A 792 9.76 10.62 0.14
C LEU A 792 8.65 11.21 -0.73
N GLY A 793 7.76 12.03 -0.16
CA GLY A 793 6.77 12.79 -0.91
C GLY A 793 7.40 13.73 -1.94
N MET A 794 8.43 14.47 -1.55
CA MET A 794 9.17 15.36 -2.45
C MET A 794 10.01 14.60 -3.48
N ALA A 795 10.83 13.64 -3.03
CA ALA A 795 11.69 12.83 -3.91
C ALA A 795 10.86 12.03 -4.91
N GLY A 796 9.75 11.49 -4.44
CA GLY A 796 8.83 10.77 -5.27
C GLY A 796 8.09 11.66 -6.28
N MET A 797 7.68 12.87 -5.90
CA MET A 797 7.06 13.82 -6.81
C MET A 797 8.04 14.18 -7.93
N ALA A 798 9.32 14.42 -7.61
CA ALA A 798 10.37 14.65 -8.59
C ALA A 798 10.47 13.50 -9.60
N VAL A 799 10.48 12.26 -9.11
CA VAL A 799 10.54 11.05 -9.92
C VAL A 799 9.29 10.91 -10.81
N ARG A 800 8.08 11.09 -10.26
CA ARG A 800 6.82 11.04 -11.01
C ARG A 800 6.68 12.13 -12.05
N ALA A 801 7.21 13.32 -11.75
CA ALA A 801 7.23 14.43 -12.68
C ALA A 801 8.05 14.16 -13.95
N GLY A 802 8.82 13.06 -13.98
CA GLY A 802 9.87 12.87 -14.97
C GLY A 802 10.95 13.94 -14.83
N ALA A 803 11.03 14.62 -13.67
CA ALA A 803 12.02 15.65 -13.44
C ALA A 803 13.35 14.98 -13.09
N LYS A 804 14.38 15.24 -13.90
CA LYS A 804 15.72 14.69 -13.66
C LYS A 804 16.33 15.24 -12.38
N SER A 805 15.96 16.47 -12.02
CA SER A 805 16.37 17.13 -10.79
C SER A 805 15.21 17.93 -10.20
N THR A 806 15.12 17.99 -8.88
CA THR A 806 14.18 18.85 -8.17
C THR A 806 14.89 19.60 -7.05
N LEU A 807 14.71 20.91 -6.99
CA LEU A 807 15.15 21.75 -5.88
C LEU A 807 13.91 22.09 -5.04
N ALA A 808 13.89 21.63 -3.79
CA ALA A 808 12.75 21.83 -2.89
C ALA A 808 13.20 22.13 -1.45
N THR A 809 12.27 22.58 -0.63
CA THR A 809 12.51 23.01 0.75
C THR A 809 12.04 21.99 1.78
N LEU A 810 12.88 21.67 2.76
CA LEU A 810 12.54 20.79 3.88
C LEU A 810 11.61 21.43 4.92
N TRP A 811 11.45 22.75 4.98
CA TRP A 811 10.52 23.43 5.88
C TRP A 811 10.17 24.81 5.33
N SER A 812 9.18 25.47 5.94
CA SER A 812 8.74 26.81 5.57
C SER A 812 9.89 27.82 5.62
N VAL A 813 10.11 28.53 4.51
CA VAL A 813 11.24 29.44 4.32
C VAL A 813 10.83 30.90 4.47
N ASN A 814 11.80 31.75 4.79
CA ASN A 814 11.58 33.19 4.78
C ASN A 814 11.58 33.71 3.33
N ASP A 815 10.43 34.20 2.89
CA ASP A 815 10.17 34.72 1.55
C ASP A 815 11.26 35.70 1.03
N GLN A 816 11.69 36.66 1.85
CA GLN A 816 12.75 37.60 1.48
C GLN A 816 14.12 36.92 1.26
N ALA A 817 14.47 35.94 2.09
CA ALA A 817 15.71 35.17 1.94
C ALA A 817 15.64 34.29 0.70
N THR A 818 14.48 33.69 0.43
CA THR A 818 14.18 32.87 -0.76
C THR A 818 14.43 33.64 -2.05
N ALA A 819 13.87 34.84 -2.21
CA ALA A 819 14.09 35.65 -3.41
C ALA A 819 15.58 35.93 -3.68
N LYS A 820 16.38 36.15 -2.62
CA LYS A 820 17.83 36.36 -2.74
C LYS A 820 18.58 35.08 -3.09
N LEU A 821 18.19 33.95 -2.50
CA LEU A 821 18.77 32.65 -2.78
C LEU A 821 18.49 32.26 -4.24
N MET A 822 17.24 32.41 -4.71
CA MET A 822 16.86 32.05 -6.08
C MET A 822 17.49 32.95 -7.13
N SER A 823 17.55 34.27 -6.89
CA SER A 823 18.31 35.17 -7.77
C SER A 823 19.77 34.72 -7.91
N SER A 824 20.42 34.34 -6.79
CA SER A 824 21.79 33.81 -6.84
C SER A 824 21.88 32.45 -7.53
N PHE A 825 20.95 31.54 -7.25
CA PHE A 825 20.93 30.21 -7.84
C PHE A 825 20.83 30.27 -9.37
N TYR A 826 19.90 31.05 -9.92
CA TYR A 826 19.76 31.21 -11.36
C TYR A 826 20.94 31.95 -12.00
N GLN A 827 21.58 32.88 -11.27
CA GLN A 827 22.82 33.50 -11.74
C GLN A 827 23.92 32.46 -11.94
N GLU A 828 24.12 31.57 -10.97
CA GLU A 828 25.14 30.51 -11.05
C GLU A 828 24.75 29.45 -12.09
N LEU A 829 23.48 29.07 -12.16
CA LEU A 829 22.98 28.11 -13.15
C LEU A 829 23.25 28.56 -14.59
N LEU A 830 23.12 29.86 -14.86
CA LEU A 830 23.42 30.45 -16.18
C LEU A 830 24.92 30.56 -16.47
N ALA A 831 25.77 30.54 -15.44
CA ALA A 831 27.21 30.41 -15.59
C ALA A 831 27.65 28.97 -15.92
N GLN A 832 26.70 28.05 -16.14
CA GLN A 832 26.92 26.65 -16.53
C GLN A 832 27.73 25.84 -15.51
N VAL A 833 27.66 26.21 -14.23
CA VAL A 833 28.16 25.34 -13.14
C VAL A 833 27.18 24.19 -12.90
N PRO A 834 27.64 23.04 -12.38
CA PRO A 834 26.75 21.94 -12.01
C PRO A 834 25.63 22.37 -11.06
N LYS A 835 24.45 21.76 -11.18
CA LYS A 835 23.27 22.12 -10.37
C LYS A 835 23.56 22.14 -8.87
N ALA A 836 24.30 21.15 -8.34
CA ALA A 836 24.66 21.12 -6.91
C ALA A 836 25.58 22.29 -6.51
N GLU A 837 26.50 22.69 -7.38
CA GLU A 837 27.38 23.84 -7.12
C GLU A 837 26.61 25.16 -7.18
N ALA A 838 25.66 25.31 -8.10
CA ALA A 838 24.79 26.49 -8.15
C ALA A 838 23.98 26.64 -6.84
N VAL A 839 23.44 25.53 -6.30
CA VAL A 839 22.74 25.53 -5.00
C VAL A 839 23.71 25.90 -3.88
N ARG A 840 24.90 25.29 -3.84
CA ARG A 840 25.93 25.58 -2.84
C ARG A 840 26.30 27.06 -2.82
N GLN A 841 26.62 27.65 -3.97
CA GLN A 841 27.00 29.07 -4.05
C GLN A 841 25.88 29.99 -3.57
N ALA A 842 24.63 29.69 -3.92
CA ALA A 842 23.49 30.44 -3.42
C ALA A 842 23.34 30.33 -1.89
N GLN A 843 23.54 29.13 -1.33
CA GLN A 843 23.52 28.90 0.12
C GLN A 843 24.66 29.64 0.84
N LEU A 844 25.88 29.57 0.31
CA LEU A 844 27.06 30.27 0.87
C LEU A 844 26.88 31.79 0.86
N LYS A 845 26.26 32.35 -0.18
CA LYS A 845 25.95 33.78 -0.24
C LYS A 845 25.04 34.23 0.90
N LEU A 846 24.06 33.40 1.28
CA LEU A 846 23.21 33.66 2.45
C LEU A 846 23.95 33.42 3.76
N LEU A 847 24.72 32.34 3.87
CA LEU A 847 25.55 32.03 5.04
C LEU A 847 26.51 33.17 5.40
N HIS A 848 27.12 33.81 4.40
CA HIS A 848 28.04 34.93 4.59
C HIS A 848 27.33 36.29 4.77
N SER A 849 26.01 36.37 4.52
CA SER A 849 25.22 37.58 4.71
C SER A 849 25.05 37.92 6.20
N ARG A 850 25.14 39.20 6.56
CA ARG A 850 24.92 39.68 7.93
C ARG A 850 23.57 39.23 8.52
N TRP A 851 22.53 39.12 7.69
CA TRP A 851 21.15 38.89 8.13
C TRP A 851 20.71 37.43 8.07
N TYR A 852 21.37 36.61 7.24
CA TYR A 852 20.90 35.25 6.91
C TYR A 852 21.89 34.14 7.29
N LYS A 853 22.88 34.43 8.16
CA LYS A 853 23.89 33.44 8.60
C LYS A 853 23.31 32.14 9.16
N HIS A 854 22.16 32.23 9.83
CA HIS A 854 21.56 31.08 10.49
C HIS A 854 21.06 30.03 9.46
N PRO A 855 21.36 28.73 9.63
CA PRO A 855 20.97 27.68 8.68
C PRO A 855 19.50 27.64 8.31
N PHE A 856 18.61 28.07 9.22
CA PHE A 856 17.18 28.31 8.96
C PHE A 856 16.89 28.95 7.59
N TYR A 857 17.74 29.86 7.10
CA TYR A 857 17.51 30.61 5.86
C TYR A 857 18.03 29.93 4.59
N TRP A 858 19.07 29.10 4.68
CA TRP A 858 19.78 28.58 3.50
C TRP A 858 19.78 27.05 3.43
N ALA A 859 19.80 26.36 4.57
CA ALA A 859 19.81 24.91 4.64
C ALA A 859 18.53 24.18 4.21
N PRO A 860 17.31 24.77 4.20
CA PRO A 860 16.12 24.00 3.81
C PRO A 860 16.15 23.52 2.36
N TYR A 861 16.85 24.22 1.48
CA TYR A 861 16.95 23.86 0.07
C TYR A 861 17.81 22.61 -0.13
N VAL A 862 17.20 21.56 -0.67
CA VAL A 862 17.84 20.30 -1.04
C VAL A 862 17.67 20.03 -2.52
N LEU A 863 18.76 19.65 -3.18
CA LEU A 863 18.74 19.19 -4.57
C LEU A 863 18.55 17.67 -4.59
N LEU A 864 17.47 17.23 -5.21
CA LEU A 864 17.08 15.83 -5.38
C LEU A 864 17.32 15.40 -6.82
N GLY A 865 17.91 14.23 -7.03
CA GLY A 865 18.14 13.63 -8.35
C GLY A 865 19.51 13.98 -8.94
N ASN A 866 19.56 14.21 -10.26
CA ASN A 866 20.80 14.51 -10.98
C ASN A 866 21.41 15.85 -10.51
N TRP A 867 22.70 15.87 -10.20
CA TRP A 867 23.41 17.04 -9.67
C TRP A 867 24.29 17.78 -10.70
N LEU A 868 24.40 17.24 -11.91
CA LEU A 868 25.25 17.78 -12.99
C LEU A 868 24.62 18.93 -13.78
#